data_AF-A0AAW7L4J3-F1
#
_entry.id   AF-A0AAW7L4J3-F1
#
_cell.length_a   1.000
_cell.length_b   1.000
_cell.length_c   1.000
_cell.angle_alpha   90.00
_cell.angle_beta   90.00
_cell.angle_gamma   90.00
#
_symmetry.space_group_name_H-M   'P 1'
#
loop_
_entity.id
_entity.type
_entity.pdbx_description
1 polymer ?
#
loop_
_entity_poly.entity_id
_entity_poly.type
_entity_poly.pdbx_seq_one_letter_code
_entity_poly.pdbx_strand_id
1 'polypeptide(L)'
;MNLQDAFAIESLKEKTTILRKLFAPYTPHVAVDGFEEQALVVLINLVYKRSEIDDLTSVRTAKSVLRDEVLLSKCINEVKWFHTHNLKYPDIRVSHQRLISEVVSEDIAGICSRSLPLSFGWSHNSAEINHAKLFLTSFILQGEVTCLARLLINEEPVWINLIRAYGFTKKAVLDIAAKVKQHLPVTELPLGVSSFSPQLQMPLQQSYLAVTPVVSHAMLAQIQQLTTERKLSFGLVEHSRPANVGDLASSVGGNIRVLRYFPKTYSKAINRSKVANNDIEKAFKIRALLSSQFQQALLVLVGIKQFNTLRQKRLARVAAIRQVRVSLQLWLDNILEAKNKAQEQAYPEWAKHYLDQNITNCISQFSNVLNESLGNLSKLKRFAYHPNLMGLFKAQLNYVFTHCVAEEETLNDEQIVYVHCQDMRVFDAEAMANPYIQGMPSLTALNGLAHNFERKLKNFIDPSIKCIGSAIYIENYQLYTGKPLPEPSKLKQVAGRSHVISSGIIDKPKCDITLDLVFRLFVPNIEVLNKLNSQLIKPALPSVFAGGTMHPPSLYQNIDWCHLHTKPSELFKNIKVKSLNGSWLYPSKKVVKSFEQLIDALNGNFNLRPAAIGFAALEEPVKRDAALHEYHCYAEPVIGLLECVSNTSVKYAGAKQFFHDAFWVMDVKKESMLMKKSKFEYE
;
A
#
# COMPACT_ATOMS: atom_id res chain seq x y z
N MET A 1 -4.23 -13.07 25.68
CA MET A 1 -4.04 -13.05 27.14
C MET A 1 -4.71 -11.79 27.63
N ASN A 2 -5.68 -11.92 28.52
CA ASN A 2 -6.35 -10.77 29.11
C ASN A 2 -5.55 -10.25 30.32
N LEU A 3 -6.00 -9.17 30.94
CA LEU A 3 -5.31 -8.57 32.09
C LEU A 3 -5.35 -9.47 33.34
N GLN A 4 -6.46 -10.18 33.54
CA GLN A 4 -6.66 -11.11 34.66
C GLN A 4 -5.63 -12.27 34.63
N ASP A 5 -5.44 -12.89 33.46
CA ASP A 5 -4.46 -13.94 33.22
C ASP A 5 -3.05 -13.44 33.54
N ALA A 6 -2.73 -12.19 33.17
CA ALA A 6 -1.41 -11.60 33.39
C ALA A 6 -1.14 -11.38 34.87
N PHE A 7 -2.13 -10.97 35.67
CA PHE A 7 -1.98 -10.81 37.11
C PHE A 7 -1.88 -12.16 37.86
N ALA A 8 -2.47 -13.23 37.32
CA ALA A 8 -2.43 -14.57 37.91
C ALA A 8 -1.07 -15.29 37.80
N ILE A 9 -0.12 -14.76 37.02
CA ILE A 9 1.20 -15.36 36.85
C ILE A 9 1.98 -15.35 38.16
N GLU A 10 2.56 -16.49 38.58
CA GLU A 10 3.31 -16.56 39.84
C GLU A 10 4.72 -15.92 39.72
N SER A 11 5.40 -16.15 38.60
CA SER A 11 6.73 -15.60 38.34
C SER A 11 6.68 -14.09 38.11
N LEU A 12 7.27 -13.30 39.04
CA LEU A 12 7.34 -11.83 38.94
C LEU A 12 8.02 -11.35 37.66
N LYS A 13 9.13 -11.99 37.25
CA LYS A 13 9.88 -11.62 36.05
C LYS A 13 9.05 -11.82 34.78
N GLU A 14 8.30 -12.91 34.73
CA GLU A 14 7.42 -13.22 33.60
C GLU A 14 6.20 -12.28 33.58
N LYS A 15 5.56 -12.08 34.74
CA LYS A 15 4.47 -11.11 34.94
C LYS A 15 4.85 -9.72 34.47
N THR A 16 5.96 -9.17 34.96
CA THR A 16 6.48 -7.86 34.54
C THR A 16 6.72 -7.79 33.04
N THR A 17 7.28 -8.85 32.43
CA THR A 17 7.55 -8.88 30.99
C THR A 17 6.26 -8.88 30.17
N ILE A 18 5.25 -9.64 30.61
CA ILE A 18 3.94 -9.72 29.95
C ILE A 18 3.17 -8.42 30.10
N LEU A 19 3.15 -7.81 31.30
CA LEU A 19 2.50 -6.51 31.52
C LEU A 19 3.10 -5.42 30.64
N ARG A 20 4.44 -5.33 30.53
CA ARG A 20 5.08 -4.39 29.60
C ARG A 20 4.67 -4.61 28.15
N LYS A 21 4.49 -5.87 27.75
CA LYS A 21 4.05 -6.23 26.40
C LYS A 21 2.57 -5.88 26.18
N LEU A 22 1.69 -6.12 27.15
CA LEU A 22 0.26 -5.82 27.06
C LEU A 22 -0.02 -4.32 26.93
N PHE A 23 0.77 -3.50 27.61
CA PHE A 23 0.68 -2.04 27.56
C PHE A 23 1.56 -1.43 26.45
N ALA A 24 2.16 -2.24 25.57
CA ALA A 24 2.93 -1.72 24.46
C ALA A 24 2.01 -1.29 23.29
N PRO A 25 2.37 -0.27 22.50
CA PRO A 25 1.50 0.24 21.44
C PRO A 25 1.30 -0.75 20.27
N TYR A 26 2.20 -1.75 20.11
CA TYR A 26 2.10 -2.74 19.04
C TYR A 26 1.17 -3.93 19.37
N THR A 27 0.68 -4.04 20.61
CA THR A 27 -0.32 -5.06 20.99
C THR A 27 -1.72 -4.48 20.99
N PRO A 28 -2.76 -5.31 20.73
CA PRO A 28 -4.14 -4.88 20.91
C PRO A 28 -4.34 -4.30 22.30
N HIS A 29 -5.10 -3.21 22.40
CA HIS A 29 -5.36 -2.54 23.66
C HIS A 29 -6.02 -3.49 24.67
N VAL A 30 -5.57 -3.43 25.92
CA VAL A 30 -6.10 -4.25 27.01
C VAL A 30 -7.30 -3.54 27.64
N ALA A 31 -8.37 -4.29 27.91
CA ALA A 31 -9.49 -3.80 28.70
C ALA A 31 -9.14 -3.79 30.19
N VAL A 32 -9.40 -2.66 30.86
CA VAL A 32 -9.05 -2.46 32.28
C VAL A 32 -10.27 -2.39 33.20
N ASP A 33 -11.48 -2.57 32.66
CA ASP A 33 -12.74 -2.55 33.43
C ASP A 33 -12.68 -3.54 34.61
N GLY A 34 -12.89 -3.05 35.83
CA GLY A 34 -12.80 -3.82 37.07
C GLY A 34 -11.39 -4.09 37.60
N PHE A 35 -10.35 -3.63 36.91
CA PHE A 35 -8.93 -3.73 37.30
C PHE A 35 -8.23 -2.37 37.29
N GLU A 36 -8.97 -1.28 37.51
CA GLU A 36 -8.50 0.09 37.34
C GLU A 36 -7.34 0.41 38.31
N GLU A 37 -7.44 -0.03 39.57
CA GLU A 37 -6.37 0.18 40.55
C GLU A 37 -5.08 -0.54 40.16
N GLN A 38 -5.16 -1.84 39.81
CA GLN A 38 -3.97 -2.59 39.41
C GLN A 38 -3.36 -2.04 38.12
N ALA A 39 -4.20 -1.61 37.17
CA ALA A 39 -3.74 -0.94 35.96
C ALA A 39 -3.00 0.36 36.27
N LEU A 40 -3.54 1.22 37.16
CA LEU A 40 -2.89 2.46 37.58
C LEU A 40 -1.49 2.21 38.17
N VAL A 41 -1.36 1.20 39.04
CA VAL A 41 -0.06 0.82 39.63
C VAL A 41 0.95 0.46 38.55
N VAL A 42 0.53 -0.34 37.56
CA VAL A 42 1.38 -0.73 36.43
C VAL A 42 1.78 0.51 35.63
N LEU A 43 0.84 1.39 35.28
CA LEU A 43 1.10 2.62 34.52
C LEU A 43 2.12 3.54 35.21
N ILE A 44 1.99 3.73 36.53
CA ILE A 44 2.94 4.52 37.33
C ILE A 44 4.33 3.89 37.30
N ASN A 45 4.41 2.57 37.45
CA ASN A 45 5.68 1.86 37.49
C ASN A 45 6.35 1.71 36.11
N LEU A 46 5.63 1.92 35.00
CA LEU A 46 6.19 1.89 33.64
C LEU A 46 7.21 2.99 33.35
N VAL A 47 7.29 4.03 34.19
CA VAL A 47 8.28 5.12 34.08
C VAL A 47 9.72 4.62 34.21
N TYR A 48 9.93 3.50 34.90
CA TYR A 48 11.25 2.90 35.08
C TYR A 48 11.62 1.96 33.93
N LYS A 49 12.93 1.94 33.62
CA LYS A 49 13.51 0.96 32.69
C LYS A 49 13.39 -0.46 33.25
N ARG A 50 13.52 -1.45 32.37
CA ARG A 50 13.50 -2.87 32.76
C ARG A 50 14.60 -3.23 33.77
N SER A 51 15.71 -2.50 33.78
CA SER A 51 16.83 -2.69 34.72
C SER A 51 16.63 -2.01 36.07
N GLU A 52 15.65 -1.11 36.19
CA GLU A 52 15.45 -0.25 37.37
C GLU A 52 14.30 -0.74 38.26
N ILE A 53 13.47 -1.68 37.77
CA ILE A 53 12.33 -2.23 38.52
C ILE A 53 12.10 -3.71 38.21
N ASP A 54 11.94 -4.50 39.27
CA ASP A 54 11.68 -5.94 39.18
C ASP A 54 10.18 -6.27 39.13
N ASP A 55 9.35 -5.52 39.88
CA ASP A 55 7.91 -5.74 40.00
C ASP A 55 7.09 -4.51 39.60
N LEU A 56 6.36 -4.61 38.50
CA LEU A 56 5.44 -3.55 38.04
C LEU A 56 4.15 -3.46 38.86
N THR A 57 3.83 -4.46 39.67
CA THR A 57 2.61 -4.50 40.50
C THR A 57 2.82 -3.96 41.91
N SER A 58 4.02 -3.47 42.22
CA SER A 58 4.34 -2.90 43.54
C SER A 58 3.65 -1.55 43.77
N VAL A 59 2.65 -1.56 44.67
CA VAL A 59 1.97 -0.36 45.18
C VAL A 59 2.95 0.58 45.90
N ARG A 60 3.95 0.03 46.61
CA ARG A 60 4.95 0.82 47.34
C ARG A 60 5.79 1.67 46.38
N THR A 61 6.21 1.07 45.26
CA THR A 61 6.99 1.76 44.22
C THR A 61 6.14 2.79 43.50
N ALA A 62 4.88 2.48 43.22
CA ALA A 62 3.97 3.47 42.61
C ALA A 62 3.79 4.71 43.52
N LYS A 63 3.65 4.50 44.84
CA LYS A 63 3.59 5.62 45.80
C LYS A 63 4.88 6.42 45.87
N SER A 64 6.05 5.81 45.69
CA SER A 64 7.32 6.55 45.70
C SER A 64 7.48 7.42 44.44
N VAL A 65 7.13 6.91 43.26
CA VAL A 65 7.13 7.68 42.00
C VAL A 65 6.24 8.92 42.11
N LEU A 66 5.04 8.74 42.65
CA LEU A 66 4.09 9.82 42.82
C LEU A 66 4.53 10.89 43.83
N ARG A 67 5.34 10.53 44.84
CA ARG A 67 5.90 11.46 45.82
C ARG A 67 7.17 12.16 45.33
N ASP A 68 7.82 11.63 44.30
CA ASP A 68 8.98 12.26 43.67
C ASP A 68 8.52 13.38 42.74
N GLU A 69 8.53 14.60 43.25
CA GLU A 69 8.12 15.80 42.50
C GLU A 69 8.95 16.00 41.22
N VAL A 70 10.24 15.66 41.26
CA VAL A 70 11.14 15.82 40.10
C VAL A 70 10.77 14.82 39.02
N LEU A 71 10.62 13.55 39.37
CA LEU A 71 10.26 12.50 38.40
C LEU A 71 8.85 12.73 37.83
N LEU A 72 7.88 13.07 38.67
CA LEU A 72 6.52 13.36 38.23
C LEU A 72 6.47 14.58 37.31
N SER A 73 7.22 15.64 37.63
CA SER A 73 7.29 16.83 36.76
C SER A 73 7.88 16.51 35.38
N LYS A 74 8.89 15.61 35.30
CA LYS A 74 9.39 15.11 34.00
C LYS A 74 8.30 14.40 33.21
N CYS A 75 7.53 13.52 33.85
CA CYS A 75 6.44 12.80 33.18
C CYS A 75 5.37 13.76 32.63
N ILE A 76 4.99 14.78 33.39
CA ILE A 76 4.02 15.81 32.96
C ILE A 76 4.60 16.62 31.79
N ASN A 77 5.87 17.03 31.88
CA ASN A 77 6.53 17.81 30.82
C ASN A 77 6.62 17.06 29.48
N GLU A 78 6.65 15.73 29.48
CA GLU A 78 6.71 14.93 28.26
C GLU A 78 5.37 14.83 27.52
N VAL A 79 4.25 15.18 28.17
CA VAL A 79 2.92 15.27 27.51
C VAL A 79 2.94 16.25 26.35
N LYS A 80 3.76 17.30 26.42
CA LYS A 80 3.90 18.30 25.34
C LYS A 80 4.51 17.72 24.05
N TRP A 81 4.97 16.48 24.05
CA TRP A 81 5.52 15.80 22.88
C TRP A 81 4.64 14.65 22.36
N PHE A 82 3.42 14.56 22.89
CA PHE A 82 2.41 13.68 22.34
C PHE A 82 2.00 14.18 20.97
N HIS A 83 1.75 13.25 20.05
CA HIS A 83 1.39 13.54 18.67
C HIS A 83 0.39 12.52 18.15
N THR A 84 -0.44 12.92 17.19
CA THR A 84 -1.24 11.97 16.39
C THR A 84 -0.45 11.51 15.16
N HIS A 85 0.42 12.37 14.62
CA HIS A 85 1.29 12.06 13.48
C HIS A 85 2.76 12.32 13.82
N ASN A 86 3.63 11.36 13.48
CA ASN A 86 5.04 11.42 13.80
C ASN A 86 5.84 12.15 12.70
N LEU A 87 6.23 13.39 12.97
CA LEU A 87 7.07 14.18 12.08
C LEU A 87 8.51 13.65 11.96
N LYS A 88 8.99 12.86 12.93
CA LYS A 88 10.33 12.25 12.91
C LYS A 88 10.40 10.93 12.15
N TYR A 89 9.27 10.44 11.62
CA TYR A 89 9.27 9.20 10.86
C TYR A 89 9.43 9.49 9.36
N PRO A 90 10.41 8.90 8.66
CA PRO A 90 11.51 8.07 9.17
C PRO A 90 12.76 8.88 9.57
N ASP A 91 12.79 10.21 9.36
CA ASP A 91 13.96 11.04 9.64
C ASP A 91 13.96 11.63 11.06
N ILE A 92 14.80 11.07 11.93
CA ILE A 92 14.96 11.48 13.33
C ILE A 92 15.47 12.92 13.54
N ARG A 93 15.91 13.61 12.47
CA ARG A 93 16.47 14.97 12.56
C ARG A 93 15.41 16.04 12.71
N VAL A 94 14.15 15.75 12.40
CA VAL A 94 13.06 16.68 12.70
C VAL A 94 12.99 16.86 14.22
N SER A 95 13.11 18.10 14.69
CA SER A 95 13.19 18.43 16.11
C SER A 95 12.26 19.58 16.45
N HIS A 96 11.84 19.65 17.71
CA HIS A 96 11.05 20.76 18.27
C HIS A 96 9.72 21.06 17.55
N GLN A 97 9.17 20.07 16.84
CA GLN A 97 7.89 20.15 16.16
C GLN A 97 7.04 18.94 16.54
N ARG A 98 5.74 19.15 16.69
CA ARG A 98 4.74 18.08 16.88
C ARG A 98 3.51 18.36 16.03
N LEU A 99 2.72 17.32 15.81
CA LEU A 99 1.47 17.42 15.06
C LEU A 99 0.36 16.65 15.80
N ILE A 100 -0.67 17.39 16.21
CA ILE A 100 -1.92 16.88 16.75
C ILE A 100 -3.01 17.37 15.82
N SER A 101 -3.51 16.49 14.98
CA SER A 101 -4.64 16.75 14.10
C SER A 101 -5.34 15.44 13.71
N GLU A 102 -6.53 15.58 13.17
CA GLU A 102 -7.31 14.54 12.52
C GLU A 102 -7.45 14.85 11.02
N VAL A 103 -7.85 13.85 10.26
CA VAL A 103 -8.20 14.05 8.84
C VAL A 103 -9.43 14.95 8.74
N VAL A 104 -9.36 15.96 7.88
CA VAL A 104 -10.41 16.97 7.71
C VAL A 104 -11.70 16.36 7.16
N SER A 105 -11.59 15.52 6.12
CA SER A 105 -12.76 14.93 5.45
C SER A 105 -13.22 13.64 6.12
N GLU A 106 -14.53 13.50 6.32
CA GLU A 106 -15.12 12.27 6.81
C GLU A 106 -15.26 11.18 5.71
N ASP A 107 -15.32 11.58 4.44
CA ASP A 107 -15.58 10.67 3.31
C ASP A 107 -14.34 10.42 2.43
N ILE A 108 -13.24 9.99 3.07
CA ILE A 108 -12.06 9.54 2.34
C ILE A 108 -12.32 8.17 1.70
N ALA A 109 -12.08 8.07 0.39
CA ALA A 109 -12.20 6.84 -0.38
C ALA A 109 -10.99 5.90 -0.21
N GLY A 110 -10.64 5.58 1.03
CA GLY A 110 -9.51 4.70 1.37
C GLY A 110 -9.33 4.56 2.88
N ILE A 111 -8.35 3.75 3.28
CA ILE A 111 -8.00 3.52 4.69
C ILE A 111 -6.96 4.55 5.11
N CYS A 112 -7.28 5.25 6.19
CA CYS A 112 -6.52 6.35 6.78
C CYS A 112 -6.80 6.40 8.29
N SER A 113 -6.16 7.28 9.06
CA SER A 113 -6.32 7.31 10.52
C SER A 113 -7.74 7.57 10.98
N ARG A 114 -8.58 8.20 10.13
CA ARG A 114 -10.00 8.42 10.42
C ARG A 114 -10.80 7.12 10.62
N SER A 115 -10.33 6.02 10.04
CA SER A 115 -10.95 4.70 10.20
C SER A 115 -10.64 4.02 11.53
N LEU A 116 -9.82 4.63 12.37
CA LEU A 116 -9.30 4.07 13.62
C LEU A 116 -9.62 4.99 14.80
N PRO A 117 -9.65 4.45 16.03
CA PRO A 117 -9.73 5.28 17.23
C PRO A 117 -8.54 6.24 17.31
N LEU A 118 -8.78 7.45 17.81
CA LEU A 118 -7.71 8.39 18.12
C LEU A 118 -6.75 7.75 19.13
N SER A 119 -5.47 7.70 18.77
CA SER A 119 -4.41 7.27 19.67
C SER A 119 -3.21 8.20 19.54
N PHE A 120 -2.54 8.42 20.67
CA PHE A 120 -1.36 9.26 20.75
C PHE A 120 -0.09 8.40 20.69
N GLY A 121 0.89 8.89 19.95
CA GLY A 121 2.29 8.48 20.06
C GLY A 121 3.12 9.54 20.78
N TRP A 122 4.38 9.23 21.04
CA TRP A 122 5.33 10.19 21.61
C TRP A 122 6.64 10.20 20.82
N SER A 123 7.18 11.40 20.59
CA SER A 123 8.47 11.57 19.91
C SER A 123 9.19 12.82 20.39
N HIS A 124 10.27 12.64 21.15
CA HIS A 124 11.14 13.71 21.60
C HIS A 124 12.60 13.25 21.69
N ASN A 125 13.08 12.83 22.86
CA ASN A 125 14.45 12.40 23.10
C ASN A 125 14.50 11.03 23.76
N SER A 126 15.30 10.11 23.22
CA SER A 126 15.52 8.74 23.75
C SER A 126 15.66 8.60 25.28
N ALA A 127 16.20 9.61 25.98
CA ALA A 127 16.33 9.58 27.44
C ALA A 127 14.98 9.58 28.18
N GLU A 128 13.96 10.21 27.62
CA GLU A 128 12.68 10.52 28.28
C GLU A 128 11.56 9.53 27.92
N ILE A 129 11.86 8.52 27.10
CA ILE A 129 10.86 7.62 26.51
C ILE A 129 10.01 6.86 27.52
N ASN A 130 10.58 6.51 28.68
CA ASN A 130 9.81 5.81 29.71
C ASN A 130 8.95 6.78 30.54
N HIS A 131 9.40 8.02 30.76
CA HIS A 131 8.64 9.02 31.51
C HIS A 131 7.34 9.40 30.79
N ALA A 132 7.33 9.35 29.46
CA ALA A 132 6.11 9.54 28.67
C ALA A 132 5.03 8.46 28.91
N LYS A 133 5.41 7.24 29.28
CA LYS A 133 4.50 6.08 29.33
C LYS A 133 3.36 6.23 30.31
N LEU A 134 3.57 6.90 31.45
CA LEU A 134 2.55 7.10 32.48
C LEU A 134 1.26 7.70 31.88
N PHE A 135 1.41 8.76 31.11
CA PHE A 135 0.27 9.50 30.54
C PHE A 135 -0.11 9.05 29.12
N LEU A 136 0.83 8.43 28.38
CA LEU A 136 0.66 8.05 26.98
C LEU A 136 -0.03 6.69 26.79
N THR A 137 0.28 5.72 27.65
CA THR A 137 -0.09 4.32 27.45
C THR A 137 -1.61 4.18 27.26
N SER A 138 -2.00 3.58 26.14
CA SER A 138 -3.40 3.46 25.72
C SER A 138 -4.00 2.12 26.12
N PHE A 139 -5.24 2.14 26.61
CA PHE A 139 -6.01 0.97 27.05
C PHE A 139 -7.52 1.17 26.77
N ILE A 140 -8.31 0.12 26.91
CA ILE A 140 -9.77 0.16 26.71
C ILE A 140 -10.45 0.32 28.08
N LEU A 141 -11.32 1.32 28.19
CA LEU A 141 -12.23 1.53 29.32
C LEU A 141 -13.64 1.68 28.76
N GLN A 142 -14.58 0.88 29.24
CA GLN A 142 -15.99 0.89 28.81
C GLN A 142 -16.17 0.77 27.28
N GLY A 143 -15.26 0.05 26.61
CA GLY A 143 -15.27 -0.14 25.16
C GLY A 143 -14.58 0.96 24.35
N GLU A 144 -14.11 2.05 24.96
CA GLU A 144 -13.39 3.12 24.28
C GLU A 144 -11.88 3.07 24.53
N VAL A 145 -11.08 3.36 23.50
CA VAL A 145 -9.63 3.50 23.63
C VAL A 145 -9.31 4.86 24.23
N THR A 146 -8.64 4.86 25.38
CA THR A 146 -8.26 6.06 26.13
C THR A 146 -6.86 5.93 26.72
N CYS A 147 -6.37 6.98 27.37
CA CYS A 147 -5.12 6.99 28.12
C CYS A 147 -5.28 7.85 29.38
N LEU A 148 -4.34 7.74 30.33
CA LEU A 148 -4.41 8.47 31.58
C LEU A 148 -4.43 10.00 31.36
N ALA A 149 -3.75 10.53 30.34
CA ALA A 149 -3.82 11.95 30.01
C ALA A 149 -5.25 12.41 29.71
N ARG A 150 -5.98 11.68 28.84
CA ARG A 150 -7.37 12.00 28.48
C ARG A 150 -8.32 11.86 29.66
N LEU A 151 -8.17 10.80 30.45
CA LEU A 151 -8.99 10.57 31.64
C LEU A 151 -8.84 11.71 32.67
N LEU A 152 -7.62 12.23 32.84
CA LEU A 152 -7.38 13.37 33.72
C LEU A 152 -7.93 14.68 33.16
N ILE A 153 -7.80 14.93 31.86
CA ILE A 153 -8.37 16.12 31.20
C ILE A 153 -9.90 16.13 31.31
N ASN A 154 -10.54 14.97 31.22
CA ASN A 154 -11.98 14.79 31.34
C ASN A 154 -12.46 14.69 32.80
N GLU A 155 -11.55 14.75 33.76
CA GLU A 155 -11.82 14.64 35.19
C GLU A 155 -12.59 13.37 35.61
N GLU A 156 -12.23 12.23 35.01
CA GLU A 156 -12.91 10.95 35.29
C GLU A 156 -12.81 10.55 36.78
N PRO A 157 -13.96 10.37 37.47
CA PRO A 157 -14.00 10.36 38.93
C PRO A 157 -13.30 9.14 39.53
N VAL A 158 -13.39 7.98 38.86
CA VAL A 158 -12.74 6.73 39.31
C VAL A 158 -11.22 6.93 39.40
N TRP A 159 -10.62 7.46 38.34
CA TRP A 159 -9.18 7.64 38.25
C TRP A 159 -8.66 8.77 39.15
N ILE A 160 -9.41 9.86 39.29
CA ILE A 160 -9.09 10.91 40.26
C ILE A 160 -9.08 10.34 41.69
N ASN A 161 -10.10 9.56 42.06
CA ASN A 161 -10.19 8.98 43.40
C ASN A 161 -9.09 7.96 43.66
N LEU A 162 -8.71 7.16 42.66
CA LEU A 162 -7.57 6.24 42.77
C LEU A 162 -6.27 7.00 43.00
N ILE A 163 -5.95 8.04 42.23
CA ILE A 163 -4.71 8.81 42.44
C ILE A 163 -4.70 9.48 43.83
N ARG A 164 -5.86 9.94 44.31
CA ARG A 164 -6.00 10.47 45.69
C ARG A 164 -5.69 9.42 46.75
N ALA A 165 -6.17 8.18 46.58
CA ALA A 165 -5.87 7.08 47.50
C ALA A 165 -4.37 6.76 47.60
N TYR A 166 -3.58 7.16 46.60
CA TYR A 166 -2.13 6.97 46.57
C TYR A 166 -1.34 8.12 47.22
N GLY A 167 -2.02 9.12 47.78
CA GLY A 167 -1.42 10.14 48.65
C GLY A 167 -1.56 11.58 48.18
N PHE A 168 -2.35 11.85 47.14
CA PHE A 168 -2.62 13.21 46.67
C PHE A 168 -3.89 13.82 47.26
N THR A 169 -3.84 15.13 47.48
CA THR A 169 -5.06 15.91 47.72
C THR A 169 -5.85 16.07 46.41
N LYS A 170 -7.16 16.27 46.51
CA LYS A 170 -8.00 16.54 45.32
C LYS A 170 -7.46 17.73 44.51
N LYS A 171 -7.02 18.78 45.22
CA LYS A 171 -6.43 19.98 44.61
C LYS A 171 -5.19 19.65 43.78
N ALA A 172 -4.25 18.87 44.33
CA ALA A 172 -3.04 18.48 43.61
C ALA A 172 -3.31 17.66 42.34
N VAL A 173 -4.30 16.74 42.38
CA VAL A 173 -4.69 15.97 41.17
C VAL A 173 -5.28 16.89 40.10
N LEU A 174 -6.12 17.86 40.50
CA LEU A 174 -6.68 18.84 39.57
C LEU A 174 -5.60 19.78 39.01
N ASP A 175 -4.60 20.15 39.81
CA ASP A 175 -3.45 20.94 39.34
C ASP A 175 -2.63 20.16 38.29
N ILE A 176 -2.46 18.85 38.47
CA ILE A 176 -1.83 17.97 37.46
C ILE A 176 -2.69 17.91 36.20
N ALA A 177 -4.00 17.69 36.33
CA ALA A 177 -4.93 17.65 35.19
C ALA A 177 -4.90 18.96 34.39
N ALA A 178 -4.85 20.12 35.07
CA ALA A 178 -4.72 21.42 34.44
C ALA A 178 -3.42 21.57 33.64
N LYS A 179 -2.28 21.13 34.19
CA LYS A 179 -0.98 21.13 33.49
C LYS A 179 -0.98 20.19 32.28
N VAL A 180 -1.55 18.99 32.42
CA VAL A 180 -1.69 18.03 31.32
C VAL A 180 -2.56 18.62 30.21
N LYS A 181 -3.68 19.26 30.55
CA LYS A 181 -4.56 19.95 29.61
C LYS A 181 -3.86 21.10 28.88
N GLN A 182 -3.01 21.87 29.58
CA GLN A 182 -2.20 22.92 28.97
C GLN A 182 -1.19 22.35 27.96
N HIS A 183 -0.61 21.18 28.23
CA HIS A 183 0.36 20.54 27.34
C HIS A 183 -0.26 19.74 26.19
N LEU A 184 -1.52 19.33 26.30
CA LEU A 184 -2.23 18.53 25.29
C LEU A 184 -3.45 19.28 24.74
N PRO A 185 -3.25 20.21 23.78
CA PRO A 185 -4.35 20.87 23.09
C PRO A 185 -5.12 19.91 22.19
N VAL A 186 -6.31 20.32 21.75
CA VAL A 186 -7.16 19.55 20.82
C VAL A 186 -6.50 19.42 19.44
N THR A 187 -5.87 20.49 18.97
CA THR A 187 -5.18 20.52 17.67
C THR A 187 -3.94 21.41 17.77
N GLU A 188 -2.84 20.97 17.17
CA GLU A 188 -1.60 21.73 17.07
C GLU A 188 -0.84 21.33 15.81
N LEU A 189 -0.49 22.33 15.01
CA LEU A 189 0.24 22.17 13.76
C LEU A 189 1.45 23.11 13.76
N PRO A 190 2.62 22.68 13.25
CA PRO A 190 3.79 23.54 13.16
C PRO A 190 3.55 24.79 12.30
N LEU A 191 4.15 25.92 12.70
CA LEU A 191 4.10 27.17 11.94
C LEU A 191 5.06 27.20 10.73
N GLY A 192 6.01 26.26 10.67
CA GLY A 192 6.99 26.17 9.60
C GLY A 192 7.32 24.71 9.27
N VAL A 193 7.63 24.45 8.00
CA VAL A 193 8.01 23.11 7.54
C VAL A 193 9.49 22.87 7.82
N SER A 194 9.83 21.74 8.43
CA SER A 194 11.22 21.35 8.64
C SER A 194 11.94 21.10 7.32
N SER A 195 13.22 21.50 7.24
CA SER A 195 14.09 21.22 6.08
C SER A 195 14.32 19.73 5.83
N PHE A 196 14.06 18.88 6.83
CA PHE A 196 14.18 17.42 6.72
C PHE A 196 12.86 16.73 6.34
N SER A 197 11.75 17.46 6.28
CA SER A 197 10.45 16.92 5.88
C SER A 197 10.28 16.98 4.35
N PRO A 198 9.84 15.89 3.70
CA PRO A 198 9.58 15.91 2.27
C PRO A 198 8.40 16.85 1.96
N GLN A 199 8.49 17.54 0.82
CA GLN A 199 7.41 18.38 0.30
C GLN A 199 7.11 17.94 -1.14
N LEU A 200 5.85 17.59 -1.40
CA LEU A 200 5.34 17.24 -2.72
C LEU A 200 4.59 18.43 -3.31
N GLN A 201 4.59 18.56 -4.63
CA GLN A 201 3.86 19.62 -5.34
C GLN A 201 2.64 19.02 -6.04
N MET A 202 1.45 19.46 -5.66
CA MET A 202 0.18 19.01 -6.24
C MET A 202 -0.46 20.15 -7.03
N PRO A 203 -0.93 19.91 -8.27
CA PRO A 203 -1.65 20.94 -9.02
C PRO A 203 -3.01 21.21 -8.38
N LEU A 204 -3.28 22.47 -8.02
CA LEU A 204 -4.56 22.89 -7.47
C LEU A 204 -5.02 24.16 -8.20
N GLN A 205 -6.11 24.05 -8.96
CA GLN A 205 -6.63 25.13 -9.81
C GLN A 205 -5.56 25.65 -10.79
N GLN A 206 -5.21 26.93 -10.72
CA GLN A 206 -4.19 27.57 -11.57
C GLN A 206 -2.80 27.62 -10.90
N SER A 207 -2.65 27.06 -9.70
CA SER A 207 -1.39 27.09 -8.93
C SER A 207 -1.03 25.70 -8.39
N TYR A 208 -0.06 25.66 -7.47
CA TYR A 208 0.41 24.46 -6.81
C TYR A 208 0.19 24.54 -5.30
N LEU A 209 -0.17 23.41 -4.72
CA LEU A 209 -0.24 23.16 -3.29
C LEU A 209 0.99 22.35 -2.87
N ALA A 210 1.74 22.85 -1.88
CA ALA A 210 2.80 22.09 -1.23
C ALA A 210 2.18 21.14 -0.20
N VAL A 211 2.54 19.86 -0.26
CA VAL A 211 2.00 18.83 0.65
C VAL A 211 3.14 18.15 1.37
N THR A 212 3.11 18.15 2.70
CA THR A 212 4.06 17.35 3.51
C THR A 212 3.38 16.09 4.02
N PRO A 213 3.72 14.91 3.47
CA PRO A 213 3.18 13.65 3.97
C PRO A 213 3.74 13.33 5.36
N VAL A 214 2.87 13.03 6.31
CA VAL A 214 3.21 12.67 7.69
C VAL A 214 2.59 11.34 8.09
N VAL A 215 3.17 10.67 9.07
CA VAL A 215 2.81 9.30 9.41
C VAL A 215 1.90 9.27 10.63
N SER A 216 0.65 8.84 10.46
CA SER A 216 -0.25 8.57 11.58
C SER A 216 0.29 7.45 12.47
N HIS A 217 0.33 7.73 13.78
CA HIS A 217 0.70 6.74 14.80
C HIS A 217 -0.34 5.62 14.86
N ALA A 218 -1.63 5.95 14.88
CA ALA A 218 -2.71 4.97 14.96
C ALA A 218 -2.65 3.95 13.81
N MET A 219 -2.38 4.43 12.58
CA MET A 219 -2.20 3.55 11.41
C MET A 219 -1.01 2.60 11.56
N LEU A 220 0.16 3.09 11.99
CA LEU A 220 1.32 2.22 12.20
C LEU A 220 1.09 1.20 13.33
N ALA A 221 0.49 1.63 14.44
CA ALA A 221 0.17 0.78 15.58
C ALA A 221 -0.79 -0.34 15.16
N GLN A 222 -1.87 -0.01 14.45
CA GLN A 222 -2.83 -0.98 13.93
C GLN A 222 -2.17 -2.00 12.99
N ILE A 223 -1.29 -1.55 12.09
CA ILE A 223 -0.54 -2.47 11.21
C ILE A 223 0.33 -3.42 12.05
N GLN A 224 0.99 -2.94 13.12
CA GLN A 224 1.76 -3.83 14.00
C GLN A 224 0.86 -4.86 14.69
N GLN A 225 -0.31 -4.45 15.19
CA GLN A 225 -1.26 -5.34 15.88
C GLN A 225 -1.75 -6.46 14.96
N LEU A 226 -2.11 -6.13 13.71
CA LEU A 226 -2.56 -7.08 12.68
C LEU A 226 -1.52 -8.15 12.32
N THR A 227 -0.25 -7.92 12.63
CA THR A 227 0.81 -8.90 12.35
C THR A 227 0.71 -10.15 13.21
N THR A 228 0.02 -10.06 14.35
CA THR A 228 -0.26 -11.19 15.23
C THR A 228 -1.24 -12.18 14.57
N GLU A 229 -2.19 -11.67 13.79
CA GLU A 229 -3.22 -12.49 13.14
C GLU A 229 -2.73 -13.21 11.87
N ARG A 230 -1.61 -12.78 11.29
CA ARG A 230 -1.01 -13.33 10.05
C ARG A 230 -1.97 -13.42 8.84
N LYS A 231 -3.04 -12.61 8.82
CA LYS A 231 -4.01 -12.57 7.71
C LYS A 231 -3.52 -11.77 6.49
N LEU A 232 -2.56 -10.87 6.70
CA LEU A 232 -1.95 -10.03 5.66
C LEU A 232 -0.48 -10.39 5.46
N SER A 233 0.09 -9.93 4.36
CA SER A 233 1.53 -10.08 4.10
C SER A 233 2.29 -8.87 4.63
N PHE A 234 3.40 -9.13 5.32
CA PHE A 234 4.19 -8.09 5.97
C PHE A 234 5.66 -8.14 5.54
N GLY A 235 6.25 -6.96 5.43
CA GLY A 235 7.67 -6.69 5.25
C GLY A 235 8.24 -6.02 6.49
N LEU A 236 9.56 -5.96 6.57
CA LEU A 236 10.27 -5.33 7.68
C LEU A 236 10.99 -4.08 7.17
N VAL A 237 10.92 -3.01 7.95
CA VAL A 237 11.68 -1.77 7.77
C VAL A 237 12.44 -1.49 9.05
N GLU A 238 13.76 -1.43 8.96
CA GLU A 238 14.64 -1.28 10.11
C GLU A 238 15.04 0.19 10.37
N HIS A 239 14.89 0.60 11.63
CA HIS A 239 15.34 1.90 12.13
C HIS A 239 16.56 1.72 13.03
N SER A 240 17.70 2.29 12.64
CA SER A 240 18.95 2.18 13.39
C SER A 240 18.93 2.86 14.77
N ARG A 241 18.11 3.90 14.96
CA ARG A 241 17.99 4.66 16.21
C ARG A 241 16.53 4.79 16.65
N PRO A 242 15.86 3.68 17.04
CA PRO A 242 14.42 3.65 17.20
C PRO A 242 13.91 4.53 18.35
N ALA A 243 14.66 4.65 19.44
CA ALA A 243 14.31 5.52 20.58
C ALA A 243 14.27 7.02 20.22
N ASN A 244 14.92 7.44 19.14
CA ASN A 244 14.86 8.82 18.64
C ASN A 244 13.72 9.03 17.64
N VAL A 245 13.17 7.96 17.05
CA VAL A 245 12.02 8.03 16.15
C VAL A 245 10.74 8.22 16.96
N GLY A 246 10.56 7.43 18.03
CA GLY A 246 9.40 7.52 18.91
C GLY A 246 9.15 6.24 19.70
N ASP A 247 8.09 6.27 20.50
CA ASP A 247 7.66 5.20 21.40
C ASP A 247 7.36 3.88 20.67
N LEU A 248 6.61 3.93 19.56
CA LEU A 248 6.24 2.73 18.80
C LEU A 248 7.48 2.05 18.21
N ALA A 249 8.35 2.80 17.54
CA ALA A 249 9.58 2.29 16.95
C ALA A 249 10.50 1.69 18.02
N SER A 250 10.62 2.33 19.19
CA SER A 250 11.39 1.77 20.30
C SER A 250 10.78 0.49 20.87
N SER A 251 9.45 0.43 20.97
CA SER A 251 8.73 -0.72 21.53
C SER A 251 8.93 -1.99 20.70
N VAL A 252 9.10 -1.86 19.38
CA VAL A 252 9.41 -2.98 18.48
C VAL A 252 10.91 -3.17 18.23
N GLY A 253 11.79 -2.43 18.92
CA GLY A 253 13.24 -2.51 18.75
C GLY A 253 13.75 -2.02 17.39
N GLY A 254 13.01 -1.11 16.74
CA GLY A 254 13.33 -0.55 15.41
C GLY A 254 12.85 -1.37 14.23
N ASN A 255 12.25 -2.52 14.49
CA ASN A 255 11.75 -3.45 13.47
C ASN A 255 10.28 -3.19 13.16
N ILE A 256 10.00 -2.18 12.35
CA ILE A 256 8.63 -1.79 11.98
C ILE A 256 8.12 -2.68 10.85
N ARG A 257 6.95 -3.29 11.03
CA ARG A 257 6.30 -4.07 9.98
C ARG A 257 5.43 -3.20 9.09
N VAL A 258 5.49 -3.43 7.78
CA VAL A 258 4.69 -2.74 6.76
C VAL A 258 3.98 -3.76 5.88
N LEU A 259 2.88 -3.38 5.21
CA LEU A 259 2.19 -4.27 4.28
C LEU A 259 3.07 -4.54 3.06
N ARG A 260 3.30 -5.81 2.72
CA ARG A 260 4.22 -6.21 1.65
C ARG A 260 3.49 -6.82 0.46
N TYR A 261 3.28 -6.02 -0.57
CA TYR A 261 2.52 -6.40 -1.76
C TYR A 261 3.21 -5.92 -3.04
N PHE A 262 3.50 -6.87 -3.92
CA PHE A 262 4.22 -6.66 -5.18
C PHE A 262 3.26 -6.67 -6.37
N PRO A 263 3.66 -6.02 -7.49
CA PRO A 263 2.95 -6.22 -8.75
C PRO A 263 3.02 -7.69 -9.15
N LYS A 264 2.01 -8.17 -9.87
CA LYS A 264 1.96 -9.59 -10.26
C LYS A 264 2.86 -9.78 -11.49
N THR A 265 4.11 -10.12 -11.23
CA THR A 265 5.07 -10.49 -12.27
C THR A 265 5.35 -11.99 -12.22
N TYR A 266 5.61 -12.56 -13.38
CA TYR A 266 5.92 -13.95 -13.62
C TYR A 266 7.42 -14.02 -13.91
N SER A 267 8.18 -14.71 -13.05
CA SER A 267 9.64 -14.83 -13.21
C SER A 267 10.02 -15.32 -14.61
N LYS A 268 11.07 -14.74 -15.20
CA LYS A 268 11.69 -15.13 -16.49
C LYS A 268 12.00 -16.63 -16.61
N ALA A 269 12.02 -17.38 -15.51
CA ALA A 269 12.09 -18.84 -15.51
C ALA A 269 10.94 -19.52 -16.29
N ILE A 270 9.83 -18.81 -16.51
CA ILE A 270 8.66 -19.32 -17.26
C ILE A 270 8.96 -19.52 -18.74
N ASN A 271 9.95 -18.81 -19.31
CA ASN A 271 10.37 -18.94 -20.71
C ASN A 271 11.57 -19.87 -20.93
N ARG A 272 12.09 -20.55 -19.89
CA ARG A 272 12.82 -21.81 -20.12
C ARG A 272 11.80 -22.91 -20.36
N SER A 273 11.24 -22.92 -21.56
CA SER A 273 10.77 -24.16 -22.15
C SER A 273 11.99 -25.07 -22.21
N LYS A 274 12.06 -26.06 -21.32
CA LYS A 274 12.64 -27.33 -21.75
C LYS A 274 11.95 -27.64 -23.07
N VAL A 275 12.71 -27.90 -24.12
CA VAL A 275 12.19 -28.31 -25.43
C VAL A 275 11.03 -29.27 -25.19
N ALA A 276 9.82 -28.81 -25.47
CA ALA A 276 8.61 -29.58 -25.25
C ALA A 276 8.60 -30.68 -26.32
N ASN A 277 8.80 -31.92 -25.88
CA ASN A 277 8.88 -33.07 -26.79
C ASN A 277 7.50 -33.51 -27.33
N ASN A 278 6.39 -33.02 -26.75
CA ASN A 278 5.03 -33.39 -27.13
C ASN A 278 4.22 -32.22 -27.71
N ASP A 279 3.43 -32.49 -28.73
CA ASP A 279 2.60 -31.50 -29.44
C ASP A 279 1.51 -30.86 -28.57
N ILE A 280 1.01 -31.58 -27.55
CA ILE A 280 0.06 -31.06 -26.56
C ILE A 280 0.71 -29.97 -25.68
N GLU A 281 1.98 -30.13 -25.32
CA GLU A 281 2.71 -29.13 -24.53
C GLU A 281 3.07 -27.88 -25.34
N LYS A 282 3.11 -27.98 -26.67
CA LYS A 282 3.26 -26.84 -27.59
C LYS A 282 1.93 -26.10 -27.79
N ALA A 283 0.82 -26.83 -27.89
CA ALA A 283 -0.51 -26.27 -28.09
C ALA A 283 -1.09 -25.61 -26.82
N PHE A 284 -0.79 -26.14 -25.64
CA PHE A 284 -1.36 -25.68 -24.37
C PHE A 284 -0.30 -25.22 -23.36
N LYS A 285 -0.54 -24.08 -22.70
CA LYS A 285 0.35 -23.57 -21.63
C LYS A 285 0.09 -24.29 -20.31
N ILE A 286 0.56 -25.54 -20.17
CA ILE A 286 0.33 -26.39 -18.99
C ILE A 286 0.74 -25.72 -17.66
N ARG A 287 1.81 -24.92 -17.66
CA ARG A 287 2.26 -24.19 -16.47
C ARG A 287 1.23 -23.19 -15.92
N ALA A 288 0.26 -22.72 -16.73
CA ALA A 288 -0.84 -21.86 -16.26
C ALA A 288 -1.72 -22.57 -15.22
N LEU A 289 -1.89 -23.89 -15.36
CA LEU A 289 -2.64 -24.73 -14.42
C LEU A 289 -1.89 -24.95 -13.10
N LEU A 290 -0.55 -24.83 -13.10
CA LEU A 290 0.28 -25.02 -11.91
C LEU A 290 0.31 -23.81 -10.96
N SER A 291 -0.40 -22.73 -11.29
CA SER A 291 -0.46 -21.55 -10.43
C SER A 291 -1.12 -21.86 -9.08
N SER A 292 -0.57 -21.31 -8.00
CA SER A 292 -1.12 -21.50 -6.65
C SER A 292 -2.54 -20.94 -6.53
N GLN A 293 -2.86 -19.89 -7.28
CA GLN A 293 -4.20 -19.29 -7.32
C GLN A 293 -5.22 -20.21 -7.99
N PHE A 294 -4.83 -20.90 -9.07
CA PHE A 294 -5.71 -21.90 -9.70
C PHE A 294 -5.98 -23.06 -8.72
N GLN A 295 -4.95 -23.57 -8.05
CA GLN A 295 -5.10 -24.59 -7.02
C GLN A 295 -6.05 -24.17 -5.89
N GLN A 296 -5.90 -22.94 -5.38
CA GLN A 296 -6.79 -22.41 -4.35
C GLN A 296 -8.23 -22.23 -4.85
N ALA A 297 -8.41 -21.79 -6.10
CA ALA A 297 -9.73 -21.69 -6.71
C ALA A 297 -10.41 -23.07 -6.80
N LEU A 298 -9.69 -24.11 -7.23
CA LEU A 298 -10.23 -25.48 -7.28
C LEU A 298 -10.63 -25.99 -5.89
N LEU A 299 -9.83 -25.71 -4.85
CA LEU A 299 -10.16 -26.07 -3.46
C LEU A 299 -11.47 -25.42 -2.98
N VAL A 300 -11.71 -24.16 -3.35
CA VAL A 300 -12.96 -23.46 -3.04
C VAL A 300 -14.14 -24.08 -3.78
N LEU A 301 -13.96 -24.44 -5.05
CA LEU A 301 -15.03 -25.01 -5.89
C LEU A 301 -15.43 -26.43 -5.49
N VAL A 302 -14.47 -27.24 -5.05
CA VAL A 302 -14.71 -28.59 -4.51
C VAL A 302 -15.39 -28.52 -3.13
N GLY A 303 -15.26 -27.40 -2.41
CA GLY A 303 -15.89 -27.18 -1.10
C GLY A 303 -15.03 -27.62 0.09
N ILE A 304 -13.73 -27.84 -0.12
CA ILE A 304 -12.78 -28.21 0.94
C ILE A 304 -12.50 -27.02 1.87
N LYS A 305 -12.55 -25.79 1.34
CA LYS A 305 -12.36 -24.57 2.14
C LYS A 305 -13.61 -24.25 2.95
N GLN A 306 -13.47 -24.16 4.27
CA GLN A 306 -14.53 -23.75 5.18
C GLN A 306 -14.68 -22.22 5.18
N PHE A 307 -15.92 -21.75 5.30
CA PHE A 307 -16.26 -20.32 5.36
C PHE A 307 -17.23 -20.09 6.52
N ASN A 308 -17.05 -18.98 7.22
CA ASN A 308 -17.84 -18.65 8.41
C ASN A 308 -19.28 -18.25 8.05
N THR A 309 -19.50 -17.67 6.85
CA THR A 309 -20.82 -17.22 6.41
C THR A 309 -21.17 -17.70 5.01
N LEU A 310 -22.47 -17.87 4.73
CA LEU A 310 -22.99 -18.19 3.40
C LEU A 310 -22.64 -17.11 2.36
N ARG A 311 -22.65 -15.83 2.77
CA ARG A 311 -22.27 -14.70 1.91
C ARG A 311 -20.80 -14.80 1.47
N GLN A 312 -19.88 -15.06 2.40
CA GLN A 312 -18.46 -15.25 2.09
C GLN A 312 -18.26 -16.46 1.16
N LYS A 313 -18.96 -17.57 1.42
CA LYS A 313 -18.92 -18.76 0.55
C LYS A 313 -19.34 -18.44 -0.89
N ARG A 314 -20.44 -17.69 -1.07
CA ARG A 314 -20.91 -17.26 -2.40
C ARG A 314 -19.91 -16.36 -3.11
N LEU A 315 -19.38 -15.35 -2.42
CA LEU A 315 -18.38 -14.42 -2.99
C LEU A 315 -17.09 -15.15 -3.39
N ALA A 316 -16.59 -16.04 -2.53
CA ALA A 316 -15.40 -16.83 -2.81
C ALA A 316 -15.61 -17.79 -3.99
N ARG A 317 -16.80 -18.38 -4.13
CA ARG A 317 -17.15 -19.22 -5.29
C ARG A 317 -17.12 -18.41 -6.59
N VAL A 318 -17.71 -17.22 -6.62
CA VAL A 318 -17.68 -16.32 -7.80
C VAL A 318 -16.25 -15.95 -8.16
N ALA A 319 -15.43 -15.62 -7.17
CA ALA A 319 -14.02 -15.30 -7.37
C ALA A 319 -13.22 -16.49 -7.92
N ALA A 320 -13.46 -17.69 -7.38
CA ALA A 320 -12.82 -18.91 -7.85
C ALA A 320 -13.20 -19.22 -9.31
N ILE A 321 -14.47 -19.02 -9.71
CA ILE A 321 -14.90 -19.16 -11.11
C ILE A 321 -14.16 -18.19 -12.01
N ARG A 322 -14.04 -16.92 -11.61
CA ARG A 322 -13.27 -15.90 -12.37
C ARG A 322 -11.80 -16.29 -12.49
N GLN A 323 -11.19 -16.78 -11.42
CA GLN A 323 -9.79 -17.22 -11.45
C GLN A 323 -9.59 -18.45 -12.35
N VAL A 324 -10.50 -19.42 -12.32
CA VAL A 324 -10.49 -20.57 -13.25
C VAL A 324 -10.56 -20.08 -14.69
N ARG A 325 -11.44 -19.13 -15.00
CA ARG A 325 -11.57 -18.56 -16.34
C ARG A 325 -10.26 -17.91 -16.82
N VAL A 326 -9.61 -17.10 -15.98
CA VAL A 326 -8.31 -16.47 -16.30
C VAL A 326 -7.24 -17.55 -16.56
N SER A 327 -7.19 -18.60 -15.73
CA SER A 327 -6.26 -19.71 -15.93
C SER A 327 -6.54 -20.50 -17.20
N LEU A 328 -7.80 -20.69 -17.58
CA LEU A 328 -8.18 -21.35 -18.84
C LEU A 328 -7.85 -20.50 -20.06
N GLN A 329 -8.04 -19.18 -19.99
CA GLN A 329 -7.60 -18.25 -21.04
C GLN A 329 -6.09 -18.32 -21.26
N LEU A 330 -5.31 -18.35 -20.18
CA LEU A 330 -3.84 -18.53 -20.25
C LEU A 330 -3.45 -19.89 -20.82
N TRP A 331 -4.16 -20.95 -20.42
CA TRP A 331 -3.93 -22.31 -20.91
C TRP A 331 -4.20 -22.45 -22.41
N LEU A 332 -5.26 -21.79 -22.92
CA LEU A 332 -5.70 -21.80 -24.32
C LEU A 332 -5.05 -20.73 -25.20
N ASP A 333 -4.17 -19.89 -24.65
CA ASP A 333 -3.72 -18.66 -25.30
C ASP A 333 -3.11 -18.87 -26.69
N ASN A 334 -2.32 -19.93 -26.90
CA ASN A 334 -1.72 -20.25 -28.21
C ASN A 334 -2.79 -20.61 -29.26
N ILE A 335 -3.84 -21.33 -28.87
CA ILE A 335 -4.93 -21.76 -29.77
C ILE A 335 -5.81 -20.56 -30.12
N LEU A 336 -6.09 -19.69 -29.15
CA LEU A 336 -6.85 -18.47 -29.35
C LEU A 336 -6.09 -17.45 -30.22
N GLU A 337 -4.75 -17.40 -30.12
CA GLU A 337 -3.92 -16.61 -31.04
C GLU A 337 -3.95 -17.14 -32.48
N ALA A 338 -3.84 -18.45 -32.65
CA ALA A 338 -3.88 -19.10 -33.95
C ALA A 338 -5.18 -18.74 -34.72
N LYS A 339 -6.31 -18.74 -34.01
CA LYS A 339 -7.61 -18.33 -34.56
C LYS A 339 -7.61 -16.89 -35.06
N ASN A 340 -6.96 -15.98 -34.34
CA ASN A 340 -6.99 -14.56 -34.64
C ASN A 340 -5.94 -14.12 -35.68
N LYS A 341 -4.88 -14.91 -35.93
CA LYS A 341 -3.75 -14.51 -36.78
C LYS A 341 -3.69 -15.18 -38.15
N ALA A 342 -4.53 -16.17 -38.47
CA ALA A 342 -4.59 -16.83 -39.79
C ALA A 342 -3.19 -17.05 -40.43
N GLN A 343 -2.22 -17.53 -39.65
CA GLN A 343 -0.86 -17.78 -40.14
C GLN A 343 -0.41 -19.21 -39.86
N GLU A 344 0.25 -19.76 -40.87
CA GLU A 344 0.78 -21.12 -41.03
C GLU A 344 1.86 -21.48 -40.01
N GLN A 345 1.50 -21.63 -38.73
CA GLN A 345 2.31 -22.48 -37.85
C GLN A 345 1.85 -23.93 -38.01
N ALA A 346 2.81 -24.86 -37.98
CA ALA A 346 2.57 -26.30 -38.00
C ALA A 346 1.84 -26.74 -36.72
N TYR A 347 0.54 -26.48 -36.66
CA TYR A 347 -0.33 -26.96 -35.61
C TYR A 347 -0.71 -28.42 -35.86
N PRO A 348 -0.98 -29.20 -34.81
CA PRO A 348 -1.53 -30.55 -34.94
C PRO A 348 -2.83 -30.55 -35.77
N GLU A 349 -3.08 -31.60 -36.55
CA GLU A 349 -4.26 -31.71 -37.42
C GLU A 349 -5.60 -31.49 -36.68
N TRP A 350 -5.69 -31.92 -35.42
CA TRP A 350 -6.88 -31.68 -34.59
C TRP A 350 -7.11 -30.20 -34.25
N ALA A 351 -6.05 -29.39 -34.17
CA ALA A 351 -6.15 -27.94 -33.94
C ALA A 351 -6.49 -27.17 -35.23
N LYS A 352 -6.18 -27.74 -36.40
CA LYS A 352 -6.67 -27.22 -37.70
C LYS A 352 -8.17 -27.47 -37.86
N HIS A 353 -8.63 -28.68 -37.52
CA HIS A 353 -10.07 -29.00 -37.43
C HIS A 353 -10.86 -28.04 -36.53
N TYR A 354 -10.21 -27.49 -35.49
CA TYR A 354 -10.78 -26.49 -34.58
C TYR A 354 -10.91 -25.08 -35.20
N LEU A 355 -10.01 -24.70 -36.11
CA LEU A 355 -10.09 -23.42 -36.82
C LEU A 355 -11.22 -23.41 -37.85
N ASP A 356 -11.56 -24.58 -38.39
CA ASP A 356 -12.56 -24.76 -39.47
C ASP A 356 -13.99 -25.08 -38.98
N GLN A 357 -14.19 -25.46 -37.71
CA GLN A 357 -15.50 -25.89 -37.17
C GLN A 357 -16.09 -24.96 -36.09
N ASN A 358 -17.42 -24.97 -35.96
CA ASN A 358 -18.15 -24.27 -34.90
C ASN A 358 -17.73 -24.78 -33.50
N ILE A 359 -17.15 -23.87 -32.70
CA ILE A 359 -16.43 -24.14 -31.45
C ILE A 359 -17.27 -24.87 -30.37
N THR A 360 -18.59 -24.76 -30.44
CA THR A 360 -19.52 -25.44 -29.52
C THR A 360 -19.42 -26.97 -29.58
N ASN A 361 -18.99 -27.55 -30.71
CA ASN A 361 -18.90 -29.00 -30.88
C ASN A 361 -17.61 -29.60 -30.26
N CYS A 362 -16.58 -28.80 -30.00
CA CYS A 362 -15.27 -29.28 -29.51
C CYS A 362 -15.08 -29.15 -27.99
N ILE A 363 -16.04 -28.57 -27.24
CA ILE A 363 -15.91 -28.31 -25.79
C ILE A 363 -15.67 -29.60 -25.00
N SER A 364 -16.27 -30.71 -25.41
CA SER A 364 -16.08 -32.03 -24.79
C SER A 364 -14.62 -32.51 -24.91
N GLN A 365 -14.00 -32.33 -26.08
CA GLN A 365 -12.61 -32.69 -26.35
C GLN A 365 -11.65 -31.82 -25.53
N PHE A 366 -11.83 -30.49 -25.51
CA PHE A 366 -11.02 -29.60 -24.66
C PHE A 366 -11.18 -29.92 -23.17
N SER A 367 -12.39 -30.27 -22.74
CA SER A 367 -12.63 -30.72 -21.37
C SER A 367 -11.85 -32.01 -21.06
N ASN A 368 -11.77 -32.96 -21.98
CA ASN A 368 -11.01 -34.20 -21.78
C ASN A 368 -9.50 -33.91 -21.69
N VAL A 369 -8.96 -33.13 -22.65
CA VAL A 369 -7.55 -32.72 -22.66
C VAL A 369 -7.18 -31.94 -21.39
N LEU A 370 -8.07 -31.08 -20.89
CA LEU A 370 -7.88 -30.40 -19.61
C LEU A 370 -7.79 -31.39 -18.45
N ASN A 371 -8.70 -32.37 -18.38
CA ASN A 371 -8.70 -33.37 -17.30
C ASN A 371 -7.49 -34.29 -17.35
N GLU A 372 -7.06 -34.71 -18.55
CA GLU A 372 -5.80 -35.45 -18.74
C GLU A 372 -4.59 -34.62 -18.28
N SER A 373 -4.55 -33.34 -18.67
CA SER A 373 -3.50 -32.41 -18.21
C SER A 373 -3.48 -32.27 -16.69
N LEU A 374 -4.64 -32.19 -16.03
CA LEU A 374 -4.73 -32.18 -14.57
C LEU A 374 -4.28 -33.51 -13.95
N GLY A 375 -4.61 -34.64 -14.58
CA GLY A 375 -4.26 -35.99 -14.12
C GLY A 375 -2.75 -36.27 -14.16
N ASN A 376 -2.06 -35.74 -15.17
CA ASN A 376 -0.62 -35.87 -15.34
C ASN A 376 0.18 -35.00 -14.35
N LEU A 377 -0.44 -34.00 -13.74
CA LEU A 377 0.21 -33.11 -12.77
C LEU A 377 0.00 -33.61 -11.34
N SER A 378 1.07 -34.01 -10.67
CA SER A 378 1.03 -34.59 -9.31
C SER A 378 0.22 -33.77 -8.28
N LYS A 379 0.33 -32.43 -8.33
CA LYS A 379 -0.40 -31.51 -7.43
C LYS A 379 -1.89 -31.34 -7.77
N LEU A 380 -2.29 -31.64 -9.00
CA LEU A 380 -3.64 -31.40 -9.52
C LEU A 380 -4.43 -32.69 -9.81
N LYS A 381 -3.78 -33.86 -9.72
CA LYS A 381 -4.38 -35.17 -9.99
C LYS A 381 -5.70 -35.40 -9.26
N ARG A 382 -5.84 -34.93 -8.02
CA ARG A 382 -7.08 -35.00 -7.22
C ARG A 382 -8.28 -34.23 -7.79
N PHE A 383 -8.05 -33.31 -8.72
CA PHE A 383 -9.09 -32.49 -9.35
C PHE A 383 -9.47 -32.99 -10.74
N ALA A 384 -8.68 -33.90 -11.32
CA ALA A 384 -8.98 -34.51 -12.60
C ALA A 384 -10.27 -35.35 -12.48
N TYR A 385 -11.18 -35.18 -13.43
CA TYR A 385 -12.47 -35.89 -13.48
C TYR A 385 -13.36 -35.74 -12.23
N HIS A 386 -13.15 -34.68 -11.44
CA HIS A 386 -13.96 -34.45 -10.25
C HIS A 386 -15.40 -34.02 -10.64
N PRO A 387 -16.46 -34.66 -10.11
CA PRO A 387 -17.84 -34.46 -10.58
C PRO A 387 -18.31 -33.01 -10.47
N ASN A 388 -17.99 -32.33 -9.36
CA ASN A 388 -18.33 -30.92 -9.14
C ASN A 388 -17.62 -29.93 -10.09
N LEU A 389 -16.50 -30.33 -10.70
CA LEU A 389 -15.69 -29.47 -11.57
C LEU A 389 -15.97 -29.70 -13.05
N MET A 390 -16.36 -30.91 -13.47
CA MET A 390 -16.56 -31.25 -14.88
C MET A 390 -17.58 -30.33 -15.58
N GLY A 391 -18.76 -30.15 -14.98
CA GLY A 391 -19.78 -29.25 -15.53
C GLY A 391 -19.31 -27.79 -15.54
N LEU A 392 -18.57 -27.37 -14.51
CA LEU A 392 -18.04 -26.02 -14.38
C LEU A 392 -16.97 -25.73 -15.43
N PHE A 393 -16.04 -26.65 -15.67
CA PHE A 393 -15.01 -26.50 -16.70
C PHE A 393 -15.61 -26.40 -18.09
N LYS A 394 -16.59 -27.25 -18.44
CA LYS A 394 -17.31 -27.14 -19.73
C LYS A 394 -17.98 -25.78 -19.88
N ALA A 395 -18.66 -25.29 -18.85
CA ALA A 395 -19.31 -23.98 -18.87
C ALA A 395 -18.31 -22.82 -19.01
N GLN A 396 -17.16 -22.88 -18.30
CA GLN A 396 -16.15 -21.83 -18.41
C GLN A 396 -15.38 -21.89 -19.73
N LEU A 397 -15.12 -23.08 -20.30
CA LEU A 397 -14.55 -23.21 -21.64
C LEU A 397 -15.47 -22.60 -22.69
N ASN A 398 -16.78 -22.90 -22.63
CA ASN A 398 -17.77 -22.28 -23.51
C ASN A 398 -17.76 -20.75 -23.39
N TYR A 399 -17.72 -20.24 -22.15
CA TYR A 399 -17.65 -18.81 -21.90
C TYR A 399 -16.40 -18.17 -22.54
N VAL A 400 -15.23 -18.78 -22.36
CA VAL A 400 -13.98 -18.26 -22.93
C VAL A 400 -14.10 -18.19 -24.45
N PHE A 401 -14.55 -19.26 -25.11
CA PHE A 401 -14.62 -19.28 -26.57
C PHE A 401 -15.67 -18.31 -27.16
N THR A 402 -16.81 -18.12 -26.49
CA THR A 402 -17.86 -17.21 -26.94
C THR A 402 -17.49 -15.73 -26.77
N HIS A 403 -16.77 -15.39 -25.70
CA HIS A 403 -16.47 -13.99 -25.36
C HIS A 403 -15.09 -13.50 -25.83
N CYS A 404 -14.31 -14.31 -26.56
CA CYS A 404 -13.00 -13.91 -27.10
C CYS A 404 -13.06 -13.07 -28.39
N VAL A 405 -14.25 -12.83 -28.98
CA VAL A 405 -14.38 -12.39 -30.39
C VAL A 405 -14.96 -10.97 -30.59
N ALA A 406 -15.42 -10.27 -29.56
CA ALA A 406 -16.07 -8.97 -29.78
C ALA A 406 -15.06 -7.80 -29.96
N GLU A 407 -14.65 -7.54 -31.20
CA GLU A 407 -14.21 -6.20 -31.61
C GLU A 407 -15.47 -5.36 -31.93
N GLU A 408 -16.00 -4.66 -30.93
CA GLU A 408 -16.99 -3.61 -31.15
C GLU A 408 -16.32 -2.24 -30.96
N GLU A 409 -16.10 -1.57 -32.09
CA GLU A 409 -15.54 -0.21 -32.20
C GLU A 409 -16.62 0.85 -31.93
N THR A 410 -16.43 1.69 -30.91
CA THR A 410 -17.18 2.95 -30.69
C THR A 410 -16.40 3.95 -29.83
N LEU A 411 -15.06 3.89 -29.79
CA LEU A 411 -14.24 4.77 -28.92
C LEU A 411 -13.29 5.66 -29.73
N ASN A 412 -13.78 6.35 -30.76
CA ASN A 412 -12.96 7.32 -31.48
C ASN A 412 -13.37 8.74 -31.08
N ASP A 413 -12.39 9.49 -30.59
CA ASP A 413 -12.47 10.93 -30.39
C ASP A 413 -11.24 11.53 -31.06
N GLU A 414 -11.44 12.42 -32.02
CA GLU A 414 -10.37 13.04 -32.83
C GLU A 414 -9.45 13.92 -31.98
N GLN A 415 -9.91 14.36 -30.81
CA GLN A 415 -9.14 15.19 -29.88
C GLN A 415 -8.31 14.37 -28.89
N ILE A 416 -8.48 13.04 -28.85
CA ILE A 416 -7.76 12.18 -27.92
C ILE A 416 -6.62 11.44 -28.63
N VAL A 417 -5.42 11.57 -28.07
CA VAL A 417 -4.22 10.95 -28.60
C VAL A 417 -3.54 10.12 -27.52
N TYR A 418 -2.91 9.02 -27.92
CA TYR A 418 -2.22 8.13 -27.00
C TYR A 418 -0.72 8.11 -27.29
N VAL A 419 0.09 8.26 -26.24
CA VAL A 419 1.54 8.08 -26.28
C VAL A 419 1.89 6.80 -25.56
N HIS A 420 2.49 5.85 -26.27
CA HIS A 420 2.89 4.55 -25.73
C HIS A 420 4.42 4.47 -25.64
N CYS A 421 4.94 4.34 -24.42
CA CYS A 421 6.35 4.13 -24.15
C CYS A 421 6.56 2.67 -23.72
N GLN A 422 7.34 1.92 -24.50
CA GLN A 422 7.58 0.49 -24.34
C GLN A 422 8.93 0.18 -23.71
N ASP A 423 8.98 -0.88 -22.91
CA ASP A 423 10.19 -1.48 -22.32
C ASP A 423 11.08 -0.46 -21.58
N MET A 424 10.44 0.50 -20.92
CA MET A 424 11.11 1.51 -20.10
C MET A 424 11.72 0.83 -18.88
N ARG A 425 12.95 1.20 -18.55
CA ARG A 425 13.69 0.64 -17.42
C ARG A 425 13.85 1.69 -16.35
N VAL A 426 13.34 1.42 -15.16
CA VAL A 426 13.57 2.28 -14.00
C VAL A 426 14.49 1.56 -13.04
N PHE A 427 15.54 2.25 -12.62
CA PHE A 427 16.52 1.77 -11.65
C PHE A 427 16.39 2.53 -10.34
N ASP A 428 16.60 1.84 -9.22
CA ASP A 428 16.61 2.41 -7.86
C ASP A 428 15.34 3.21 -7.48
N ALA A 429 14.19 2.80 -8.04
CA ALA A 429 12.90 3.36 -7.66
C ALA A 429 12.57 3.01 -6.19
N GLU A 430 11.91 3.91 -5.47
CA GLU A 430 11.46 3.66 -4.10
C GLU A 430 10.43 2.52 -4.10
N ALA A 431 10.77 1.41 -3.42
CA ALA A 431 9.86 0.29 -3.24
C ALA A 431 8.93 0.48 -2.03
N MET A 432 9.16 1.48 -1.19
CA MET A 432 8.15 1.94 -0.22
C MET A 432 7.32 3.06 -0.83
N ALA A 433 6.10 2.73 -1.24
CA ALA A 433 5.15 3.68 -1.80
C ALA A 433 4.76 4.76 -0.77
N ASN A 434 4.59 4.33 0.47
CA ASN A 434 4.39 5.15 1.64
C ASN A 434 4.90 4.39 2.88
N PRO A 435 4.92 5.01 4.07
CA PRO A 435 5.35 4.37 5.32
C PRO A 435 4.57 3.12 5.75
N TYR A 436 3.46 2.79 5.07
CA TYR A 436 2.59 1.65 5.39
C TYR A 436 2.73 0.48 4.40
N ILE A 437 3.19 0.73 3.17
CA ILE A 437 3.17 -0.24 2.06
C ILE A 437 4.53 -0.33 1.38
N GLN A 438 5.01 -1.57 1.24
CA GLN A 438 6.21 -1.95 0.51
C GLN A 438 5.87 -2.85 -0.69
N GLY A 439 6.48 -2.57 -1.83
CA GLY A 439 6.48 -3.37 -3.04
C GLY A 439 6.14 -2.51 -4.25
N MET A 440 4.86 -2.21 -4.46
CA MET A 440 4.46 -1.39 -5.61
C MET A 440 4.91 0.08 -5.45
N PRO A 441 5.47 0.73 -6.48
CA PRO A 441 5.67 2.18 -6.46
C PRO A 441 4.35 2.93 -6.25
N SER A 442 4.42 4.14 -5.68
CA SER A 442 3.22 4.94 -5.43
C SER A 442 2.51 5.32 -6.73
N LEU A 443 1.17 5.20 -6.76
CA LEU A 443 0.37 5.66 -7.90
C LEU A 443 0.42 7.19 -8.03
N THR A 444 0.71 7.92 -6.95
CA THR A 444 0.95 9.37 -7.02
C THR A 444 2.21 9.71 -7.80
N ALA A 445 3.21 8.81 -7.83
CA ALA A 445 4.40 8.98 -8.67
C ALA A 445 4.07 8.83 -10.16
N LEU A 446 3.10 7.98 -10.51
CA LEU A 446 2.57 7.89 -11.88
C LEU A 446 1.92 9.19 -12.32
N ASN A 447 1.11 9.81 -11.45
CA ASN A 447 0.55 11.13 -11.74
C ASN A 447 1.62 12.22 -11.82
N GLY A 448 2.61 12.21 -10.93
CA GLY A 448 3.74 13.15 -10.98
C GLY A 448 4.53 13.04 -12.29
N LEU A 449 4.72 11.82 -12.79
CA LEU A 449 5.33 11.56 -14.10
C LEU A 449 4.48 12.13 -15.24
N ALA A 450 3.17 11.80 -15.25
CA ALA A 450 2.22 12.28 -16.25
C ALA A 450 2.13 13.82 -16.28
N HIS A 451 2.08 14.46 -15.10
CA HIS A 451 2.03 15.91 -14.99
C HIS A 451 3.33 16.58 -15.44
N ASN A 452 4.49 16.03 -15.09
CA ASN A 452 5.77 16.55 -15.57
C ASN A 452 5.89 16.43 -17.10
N PHE A 453 5.43 15.30 -17.65
CA PHE A 453 5.34 15.09 -19.09
C PHE A 453 4.41 16.13 -19.75
N GLU A 454 3.20 16.35 -19.21
CA GLU A 454 2.27 17.38 -19.68
C GLU A 454 2.93 18.78 -19.68
N ARG A 455 3.58 19.17 -18.59
CA ARG A 455 4.23 20.50 -18.50
C ARG A 455 5.31 20.69 -19.56
N LYS A 456 6.12 19.66 -19.82
CA LYS A 456 7.15 19.72 -20.86
C LYS A 456 6.52 19.83 -22.25
N LEU A 457 5.46 19.08 -22.53
CA LEU A 457 4.73 19.20 -23.80
C LEU A 457 4.11 20.58 -23.98
N LYS A 458 3.53 21.16 -22.92
CA LYS A 458 2.99 22.53 -22.95
C LYS A 458 4.05 23.58 -23.29
N ASN A 459 5.26 23.40 -22.75
CA ASN A 459 6.37 24.31 -22.99
C ASN A 459 6.97 24.14 -24.39
N PHE A 460 7.06 22.90 -24.91
CA PHE A 460 7.70 22.61 -26.19
C PHE A 460 6.78 22.77 -27.41
N ILE A 461 5.47 22.55 -27.23
CA ILE A 461 4.53 22.40 -28.35
C ILE A 461 3.39 23.40 -28.24
N ASP A 462 2.49 23.21 -27.27
CA ASP A 462 1.30 24.06 -27.12
C ASP A 462 0.71 23.98 -25.70
N PRO A 463 0.38 25.11 -25.05
CA PRO A 463 -0.15 25.14 -23.69
C PRO A 463 -1.52 24.48 -23.51
N SER A 464 -2.26 24.23 -24.59
CA SER A 464 -3.60 23.64 -24.56
C SER A 464 -3.61 22.12 -24.36
N ILE A 465 -2.46 21.44 -24.55
CA ILE A 465 -2.33 19.99 -24.39
C ILE A 465 -2.52 19.61 -22.91
N LYS A 466 -3.36 18.61 -22.62
CA LYS A 466 -3.57 18.10 -21.25
C LYS A 466 -3.42 16.59 -21.17
N CYS A 467 -2.84 16.08 -20.08
CA CYS A 467 -2.80 14.64 -19.83
C CYS A 467 -4.03 14.23 -19.02
N ILE A 468 -5.02 13.63 -19.70
CA ILE A 468 -6.31 13.24 -19.10
C ILE A 468 -6.28 11.83 -18.50
N GLY A 469 -5.18 11.08 -18.64
CA GLY A 469 -5.00 9.83 -17.91
C GLY A 469 -3.70 9.12 -18.24
N SER A 470 -3.28 8.24 -17.33
CA SER A 470 -2.08 7.41 -17.49
C SER A 470 -2.35 5.97 -17.08
N ALA A 471 -1.88 5.01 -17.88
CA ALA A 471 -1.89 3.59 -17.56
C ALA A 471 -0.45 3.05 -17.48
N ILE A 472 -0.25 2.04 -16.65
CA ILE A 472 1.06 1.44 -16.39
C ILE A 472 0.96 -0.09 -16.42
N TYR A 473 1.89 -0.71 -17.13
CA TYR A 473 2.12 -2.14 -17.15
C TYR A 473 3.47 -2.42 -16.50
N ILE A 474 3.53 -3.30 -15.51
CA ILE A 474 4.80 -3.74 -14.91
C ILE A 474 5.10 -5.15 -15.41
N GLU A 475 6.14 -5.27 -16.23
CA GLU A 475 6.60 -6.53 -16.78
C GLU A 475 7.48 -7.28 -15.80
N ASN A 476 8.52 -6.62 -15.30
CA ASN A 476 9.48 -7.19 -14.38
C ASN A 476 9.63 -6.31 -13.14
N TYR A 477 9.83 -6.95 -12.00
CA TYR A 477 10.00 -6.28 -10.72
C TYR A 477 11.08 -7.00 -9.92
N GLN A 478 12.12 -6.28 -9.55
CA GLN A 478 13.22 -6.78 -8.75
C GLN A 478 13.42 -5.88 -7.53
N LEU A 479 13.24 -6.44 -6.33
CA LEU A 479 13.48 -5.74 -5.07
C LEU A 479 14.96 -5.81 -4.70
N TYR A 480 15.55 -4.67 -4.36
CA TYR A 480 16.83 -4.59 -3.66
C TYR A 480 16.58 -4.30 -2.19
N THR A 481 17.08 -5.21 -1.36
CA THR A 481 17.05 -5.07 0.11
C THR A 481 18.37 -4.52 0.65
N GLY A 482 19.25 -4.01 -0.22
CA GLY A 482 20.46 -3.32 0.20
C GLY A 482 20.12 -2.01 0.90
N LYS A 483 20.87 -1.65 1.93
CA LYS A 483 20.69 -0.38 2.65
C LYS A 483 21.60 0.66 2.00
N PRO A 484 21.06 1.71 1.34
CA PRO A 484 21.89 2.76 0.79
C PRO A 484 22.63 3.46 1.93
N LEU A 485 23.95 3.63 1.76
CA LEU A 485 24.75 4.38 2.73
C LEU A 485 24.47 5.87 2.53
N PRO A 486 24.06 6.60 3.59
CA PRO A 486 23.83 8.03 3.47
C PRO A 486 25.17 8.74 3.26
N GLU A 487 25.14 9.79 2.44
CA GLU A 487 26.32 10.61 2.18
C GLU A 487 26.88 11.20 3.49
N PRO A 488 28.22 11.25 3.65
CA PRO A 488 28.87 11.92 4.76
C PRO A 488 28.47 13.40 4.78
N SER A 489 27.76 13.82 5.83
CA SER A 489 27.07 15.12 5.87
C SER A 489 27.22 15.85 7.20
N LYS A 490 27.92 15.27 8.17
CA LYS A 490 28.10 15.86 9.50
C LYS A 490 29.56 15.95 9.86
N LEU A 491 29.95 17.02 10.55
CA LEU A 491 31.25 17.12 11.20
C LEU A 491 31.11 16.76 12.67
N LYS A 492 31.95 15.84 13.15
CA LYS A 492 32.08 15.48 14.56
C LYS A 492 33.47 15.86 15.03
N GLN A 493 33.53 16.76 16.01
CA GLN A 493 34.77 17.10 16.71
C GLN A 493 35.12 15.95 17.67
N VAL A 494 36.27 15.32 17.45
CA VAL A 494 36.85 14.32 18.37
C VAL A 494 38.31 14.73 18.61
N ALA A 495 38.67 14.95 19.87
CA ALA A 495 40.03 15.37 20.27
C ALA A 495 40.58 16.59 19.47
N GLY A 496 39.72 17.60 19.22
CA GLY A 496 40.10 18.82 18.50
C GLY A 496 40.23 18.69 16.98
N ARG A 497 39.97 17.50 16.40
CA ARG A 497 39.93 17.27 14.95
C ARG A 497 38.49 17.06 14.48
N SER A 498 38.15 17.69 13.35
CA SER A 498 36.84 17.53 12.71
C SER A 498 36.83 16.29 11.82
N HIS A 499 36.01 15.30 12.18
CA HIS A 499 35.78 14.10 11.38
C HIS A 499 34.46 14.21 10.63
N VAL A 500 34.43 13.90 9.34
CA VAL A 500 33.18 13.79 8.59
C VAL A 500 32.53 12.44 8.92
N ILE A 501 31.28 12.45 9.37
CA ILE A 501 30.47 11.27 9.65
C ILE A 501 29.19 11.28 8.80
N SER A 502 28.68 10.09 8.51
CA SER A 502 27.40 9.91 7.83
C SER A 502 26.23 10.04 8.80
N SER A 503 25.06 10.33 8.23
CA SER A 503 23.80 10.33 8.99
C SER A 503 23.38 8.89 9.33
N GLY A 504 22.37 8.73 10.20
CA GLY A 504 21.86 7.40 10.54
C GLY A 504 21.31 6.67 9.30
N ILE A 505 21.58 5.38 9.20
CA ILE A 505 21.04 4.55 8.10
C ILE A 505 19.54 4.41 8.31
N ILE A 506 18.78 4.77 7.28
CA ILE A 506 17.34 4.56 7.17
C ILE A 506 17.15 3.46 6.14
N ASP A 507 16.46 2.39 6.52
CA ASP A 507 16.12 1.33 5.59
C ASP A 507 15.05 1.83 4.62
N LYS A 508 15.47 2.06 3.37
CA LYS A 508 14.61 2.49 2.26
C LYS A 508 14.76 1.47 1.14
N PRO A 509 13.88 0.45 1.08
CA PRO A 509 13.98 -0.59 0.07
C PRO A 509 13.78 0.02 -1.32
N LYS A 510 14.62 -0.40 -2.27
CA LYS A 510 14.62 0.07 -3.66
C LYS A 510 14.19 -1.05 -4.60
N CYS A 511 13.83 -0.71 -5.82
CA CYS A 511 13.48 -1.68 -6.84
C CYS A 511 13.90 -1.24 -8.25
N ASP A 512 14.22 -2.23 -9.07
CA ASP A 512 14.31 -2.06 -10.52
C ASP A 512 13.06 -2.65 -11.16
N ILE A 513 12.51 -1.90 -12.11
CA ILE A 513 11.29 -2.27 -12.80
C ILE A 513 11.46 -2.08 -14.31
N THR A 514 10.87 -3.01 -15.06
CA THR A 514 10.65 -2.85 -16.50
C THR A 514 9.16 -2.66 -16.70
N LEU A 515 8.79 -1.58 -17.38
CA LEU A 515 7.41 -1.14 -17.48
C LEU A 515 7.08 -0.57 -18.85
N ASP A 516 5.80 -0.60 -19.20
CA ASP A 516 5.24 0.20 -20.28
C ASP A 516 4.35 1.29 -19.70
N LEU A 517 4.34 2.46 -20.35
CA LEU A 517 3.51 3.60 -20.00
C LEU A 517 2.62 3.95 -21.18
N VAL A 518 1.36 4.25 -20.87
CA VAL A 518 0.43 4.79 -21.85
C VAL A 518 -0.12 6.09 -21.28
N PHE A 519 0.17 7.21 -21.94
CA PHE A 519 -0.44 8.50 -21.64
C PHE A 519 -1.59 8.75 -22.60
N ARG A 520 -2.71 9.22 -22.07
CA ARG A 520 -3.85 9.68 -22.84
C ARG A 520 -3.89 11.20 -22.76
N LEU A 521 -3.72 11.84 -23.91
CA LEU A 521 -3.62 13.28 -24.07
C LEU A 521 -4.89 13.81 -24.73
N PHE A 522 -5.33 14.97 -24.27
CA PHE A 522 -6.32 15.79 -24.95
C PHE A 522 -5.60 16.87 -25.75
N VAL A 523 -5.92 16.96 -27.04
CA VAL A 523 -5.34 17.88 -28.01
C VAL A 523 -6.50 18.56 -28.75
N PRO A 524 -6.82 19.84 -28.46
CA PRO A 524 -8.03 20.46 -28.96
C PRO A 524 -7.99 20.79 -30.47
N ASN A 525 -6.80 21.02 -31.02
CA ASN A 525 -6.62 21.55 -32.38
C ASN A 525 -5.89 20.55 -33.28
N ILE A 526 -6.41 20.36 -34.50
CA ILE A 526 -5.80 19.50 -35.54
C ILE A 526 -4.41 20.01 -35.94
N GLU A 527 -4.17 21.32 -35.92
CA GLU A 527 -2.84 21.89 -36.19
C GLU A 527 -1.81 21.47 -35.14
N VAL A 528 -2.21 21.38 -33.87
CA VAL A 528 -1.33 20.92 -32.78
C VAL A 528 -1.09 19.42 -32.92
N LEU A 529 -2.13 18.66 -33.33
CA LEU A 529 -2.00 17.24 -33.64
C LEU A 529 -0.95 16.98 -34.73
N ASN A 530 -0.94 17.77 -35.80
CA ASN A 530 0.03 17.64 -36.88
C ASN A 530 1.47 17.99 -36.44
N LYS A 531 1.64 18.82 -35.41
CA LYS A 531 2.95 19.13 -34.82
C LYS A 531 3.45 18.01 -33.91
N LEU A 532 2.58 17.15 -33.37
CA LEU A 532 2.98 16.05 -32.50
C LEU A 532 3.66 14.96 -33.32
N ASN A 533 4.95 14.76 -33.06
CA ASN A 533 5.73 13.68 -33.63
C ASN A 533 6.56 12.97 -32.55
N SER A 534 7.00 11.74 -32.84
CA SER A 534 7.79 10.95 -31.89
C SER A 534 9.13 11.60 -31.53
N GLN A 535 9.70 12.43 -32.41
CA GLN A 535 10.97 13.13 -32.18
C GLN A 535 10.85 14.23 -31.12
N LEU A 536 9.69 14.90 -31.03
CA LEU A 536 9.41 15.93 -30.02
C LEU A 536 8.91 15.32 -28.69
N ILE A 537 8.24 14.17 -28.76
CA ILE A 537 7.71 13.49 -27.57
C ILE A 537 8.83 12.82 -26.75
N LYS A 538 9.80 12.19 -27.41
CA LYS A 538 10.95 11.53 -26.75
C LYS A 538 11.70 12.44 -25.76
N PRO A 539 12.11 13.68 -26.11
CA PRO A 539 12.79 14.58 -25.17
C PRO A 539 11.85 15.17 -24.10
N ALA A 540 10.54 15.20 -24.36
CA ALA A 540 9.56 15.64 -23.37
C ALA A 540 9.36 14.61 -22.25
N LEU A 541 9.72 13.34 -22.45
CA LEU A 541 9.55 12.33 -21.41
C LEU A 541 10.43 12.64 -20.16
N PRO A 542 9.91 12.52 -18.93
CA PRO A 542 10.72 12.69 -17.73
C PRO A 542 11.74 11.55 -17.56
N SER A 543 12.88 11.84 -16.92
CA SER A 543 13.95 10.87 -16.64
C SER A 543 13.88 10.26 -15.24
N VAL A 544 12.85 10.58 -14.45
CA VAL A 544 12.74 10.15 -13.04
C VAL A 544 11.35 9.56 -12.80
N PHE A 545 11.29 8.42 -12.12
CA PHE A 545 10.05 7.79 -11.69
C PHE A 545 10.20 7.25 -10.27
N ALA A 546 9.30 7.65 -9.36
CA ALA A 546 9.30 7.22 -7.95
C ALA A 546 10.68 7.36 -7.25
N GLY A 547 11.42 8.43 -7.54
CA GLY A 547 12.76 8.69 -7.00
C GLY A 547 13.91 7.91 -7.66
N GLY A 548 13.61 6.99 -8.58
CA GLY A 548 14.58 6.26 -9.40
C GLY A 548 14.79 6.87 -10.78
N THR A 549 15.85 6.45 -11.49
CA THR A 549 16.18 6.93 -12.83
C THR A 549 15.49 6.08 -13.90
N MET A 550 14.74 6.71 -14.78
CA MET A 550 14.04 6.08 -15.90
C MET A 550 14.82 6.27 -17.19
N HIS A 551 15.12 5.16 -17.86
CA HIS A 551 15.79 5.12 -19.15
C HIS A 551 14.93 4.40 -20.19
N PRO A 552 15.05 4.80 -21.47
CA PRO A 552 14.55 3.99 -22.57
C PRO A 552 15.25 2.62 -22.59
N PRO A 553 14.75 1.64 -23.37
CA PRO A 553 15.45 0.39 -23.59
C PRO A 553 16.86 0.62 -24.15
N SER A 554 17.71 -0.39 -23.99
CA SER A 554 19.11 -0.30 -24.40
C SER A 554 19.23 -0.03 -25.89
N LEU A 555 20.11 0.90 -26.26
CA LEU A 555 20.35 1.27 -27.67
C LEU A 555 20.70 0.06 -28.53
N TYR A 556 21.38 -0.94 -27.97
CA TYR A 556 21.74 -2.19 -28.67
C TYR A 556 20.54 -3.05 -29.06
N GLN A 557 19.36 -2.81 -28.50
CA GLN A 557 18.15 -3.57 -28.81
C GLN A 557 17.40 -3.00 -30.02
N ASN A 558 17.75 -1.80 -30.52
CA ASN A 558 17.08 -1.12 -31.64
C ASN A 558 15.54 -1.10 -31.54
N ILE A 559 15.02 -0.98 -30.32
CA ILE A 559 13.57 -0.92 -30.07
C ILE A 559 13.14 0.55 -30.25
N ASP A 560 12.25 0.82 -31.20
CA ASP A 560 11.55 2.10 -31.22
C ASP A 560 10.54 2.10 -30.08
N TRP A 561 10.90 2.75 -28.99
CA TRP A 561 10.21 2.59 -27.72
C TRP A 561 9.07 3.59 -27.52
N CYS A 562 8.94 4.63 -28.35
CA CYS A 562 7.94 5.68 -28.17
C CYS A 562 7.09 5.83 -29.43
N HIS A 563 5.80 5.52 -29.32
CA HIS A 563 4.85 5.61 -30.42
C HIS A 563 3.70 6.54 -30.10
N LEU A 564 3.28 7.31 -31.11
CA LEU A 564 2.08 8.12 -31.09
C LEU A 564 0.96 7.37 -31.79
N HIS A 565 -0.20 7.28 -31.15
CA HIS A 565 -1.38 6.62 -31.70
C HIS A 565 -2.56 7.58 -31.64
N THR A 566 -3.12 7.91 -32.80
CA THR A 566 -4.37 8.70 -32.90
C THR A 566 -5.60 7.81 -32.76
N LYS A 567 -5.49 6.54 -33.15
CA LYS A 567 -6.58 5.57 -33.05
C LYS A 567 -6.37 4.59 -31.89
N PRO A 568 -7.37 4.39 -31.00
CA PRO A 568 -7.27 3.41 -29.93
C PRO A 568 -7.10 1.97 -30.44
N SER A 569 -7.63 1.64 -31.62
CA SER A 569 -7.47 0.30 -32.21
C SER A 569 -6.01 -0.01 -32.57
N GLU A 570 -5.24 0.97 -33.05
CA GLU A 570 -3.81 0.83 -33.33
C GLU A 570 -3.01 0.58 -32.06
N LEU A 571 -3.26 1.37 -31.01
CA LEU A 571 -2.62 1.17 -29.70
C LEU A 571 -2.97 -0.22 -29.15
N PHE A 572 -4.23 -0.62 -29.22
CA PHE A 572 -4.67 -1.88 -28.65
C PHE A 572 -4.08 -3.09 -29.40
N LYS A 573 -3.87 -3.00 -30.72
CA LYS A 573 -3.12 -4.01 -31.48
C LYS A 573 -1.70 -4.20 -30.92
N ASN A 574 -1.01 -3.11 -30.56
CA ASN A 574 0.31 -3.18 -29.95
C ASN A 574 0.28 -3.79 -28.54
N ILE A 575 -0.70 -3.41 -27.72
CA ILE A 575 -0.87 -3.94 -26.36
C ILE A 575 -1.20 -5.45 -26.37
N LYS A 576 -2.03 -5.92 -27.32
CA LYS A 576 -2.41 -7.34 -27.44
C LYS A 576 -1.20 -8.28 -27.61
N VAL A 577 -0.11 -7.81 -28.23
CA VAL A 577 1.06 -8.63 -28.59
C VAL A 577 2.09 -8.73 -27.46
N LYS A 578 1.93 -7.96 -26.38
CA LYS A 578 2.91 -7.88 -25.28
C LYS A 578 3.06 -9.17 -24.48
N SER A 579 4.22 -9.26 -23.80
CA SER A 579 4.62 -10.42 -23.03
C SER A 579 3.60 -10.77 -21.93
N LEU A 580 3.55 -12.04 -21.56
CA LEU A 580 2.61 -12.57 -20.57
C LEU A 580 3.15 -12.43 -19.14
N ASN A 581 4.32 -11.82 -18.99
CA ASN A 581 5.11 -11.92 -17.76
C ASN A 581 4.75 -10.86 -16.72
N GLY A 582 3.93 -9.87 -17.07
CA GLY A 582 3.58 -8.75 -16.21
C GLY A 582 2.10 -8.63 -15.90
N SER A 583 1.76 -7.48 -15.30
CA SER A 583 0.39 -7.08 -15.05
C SER A 583 0.18 -5.58 -15.26
N TRP A 584 -0.98 -5.26 -15.82
CA TRP A 584 -1.53 -3.92 -15.85
C TRP A 584 -2.11 -3.57 -14.48
N LEU A 585 -1.87 -2.34 -14.03
CA LEU A 585 -2.38 -1.88 -12.75
C LEU A 585 -3.69 -1.10 -12.97
N TYR A 586 -4.83 -1.73 -12.69
CA TYR A 586 -6.14 -1.12 -12.88
C TYR A 586 -6.67 -0.51 -11.57
N PRO A 587 -7.37 0.63 -11.61
CA PRO A 587 -8.20 1.09 -10.51
C PRO A 587 -9.20 0.03 -10.07
N SER A 588 -9.25 -0.22 -8.76
CA SER A 588 -10.25 -1.14 -8.23
C SER A 588 -11.64 -0.52 -8.29
N LYS A 589 -12.65 -1.34 -8.64
CA LYS A 589 -14.06 -0.97 -8.53
C LYS A 589 -14.57 -0.98 -7.08
N LYS A 590 -13.78 -1.53 -6.15
CA LYS A 590 -14.11 -1.61 -4.72
C LYS A 590 -13.34 -0.56 -3.94
N VAL A 591 -14.05 0.22 -3.14
CA VAL A 591 -13.47 1.11 -2.13
C VAL A 591 -13.43 0.38 -0.80
N VAL A 592 -12.32 0.48 -0.08
CA VAL A 592 -12.15 -0.06 1.27
C VAL A 592 -11.88 1.08 2.24
N LYS A 593 -12.58 1.07 3.37
CA LYS A 593 -12.46 2.09 4.42
C LYS A 593 -11.92 1.55 5.74
N SER A 594 -11.79 0.23 5.90
CA SER A 594 -11.20 -0.40 7.09
C SER A 594 -10.28 -1.58 6.74
N PHE A 595 -9.45 -2.00 7.70
CA PHE A 595 -8.56 -3.16 7.53
C PHE A 595 -9.34 -4.48 7.42
N GLU A 596 -10.50 -4.62 8.06
CA GLU A 596 -11.38 -5.79 7.92
C GLU A 596 -11.91 -5.89 6.49
N GLN A 597 -12.37 -4.78 5.93
CA GLN A 597 -12.82 -4.72 4.54
C GLN A 597 -11.67 -5.02 3.57
N LEU A 598 -10.45 -4.58 3.89
CA LEU A 598 -9.26 -4.91 3.10
C LEU A 598 -9.00 -6.42 3.10
N ILE A 599 -8.99 -7.05 4.28
CA ILE A 599 -8.78 -8.49 4.42
C ILE A 599 -9.84 -9.27 3.64
N ASP A 600 -11.11 -8.89 3.76
CA ASP A 600 -12.22 -9.50 3.02
C ASP A 600 -12.09 -9.31 1.51
N ALA A 601 -11.67 -8.13 1.05
CA ALA A 601 -11.45 -7.85 -0.36
C ALA A 601 -10.31 -8.72 -0.94
N LEU A 602 -9.18 -8.83 -0.23
CA LEU A 602 -8.04 -9.64 -0.66
C LEU A 602 -8.35 -11.14 -0.65
N ASN A 603 -9.11 -11.61 0.35
CA ASN A 603 -9.59 -12.99 0.40
C ASN A 603 -10.60 -13.29 -0.73
N GLY A 604 -11.33 -12.26 -1.17
CA GLY A 604 -12.34 -12.36 -2.21
C GLY A 604 -11.84 -12.19 -3.64
N ASN A 605 -10.66 -11.61 -3.90
CA ASN A 605 -10.08 -11.54 -5.25
C ASN A 605 -8.55 -11.55 -5.18
N PHE A 606 -7.94 -12.61 -5.72
CA PHE A 606 -6.49 -12.82 -5.71
C PHE A 606 -5.70 -11.84 -6.56
N ASN A 607 -6.35 -11.07 -7.43
CA ASN A 607 -5.71 -10.02 -8.23
C ASN A 607 -5.72 -8.65 -7.53
N LEU A 608 -6.47 -8.48 -6.43
CA LEU A 608 -6.46 -7.23 -5.68
C LEU A 608 -5.19 -7.10 -4.85
N ARG A 609 -4.66 -5.89 -4.77
CA ARG A 609 -3.50 -5.52 -3.96
C ARG A 609 -3.76 -4.19 -3.25
N PRO A 610 -3.33 -4.03 -1.98
CA PRO A 610 -3.26 -2.72 -1.34
C PRO A 610 -2.25 -1.84 -2.08
N ALA A 611 -2.55 -0.55 -2.22
CA ALA A 611 -1.68 0.41 -2.89
C ALA A 611 -1.76 1.79 -2.25
N ALA A 612 -0.70 2.58 -2.38
CA ALA A 612 -0.71 3.99 -2.03
C ALA A 612 -1.46 4.77 -3.12
N ILE A 613 -2.69 5.17 -2.82
CA ILE A 613 -3.57 5.86 -3.78
C ILE A 613 -3.51 7.37 -3.64
N GLY A 614 -2.91 7.94 -2.60
CA GLY A 614 -2.93 9.38 -2.42
C GLY A 614 -2.74 9.84 -0.98
N PHE A 615 -3.25 11.03 -0.69
CA PHE A 615 -3.13 11.70 0.60
C PHE A 615 -4.48 12.26 1.06
N ALA A 616 -4.70 12.26 2.38
CA ALA A 616 -5.81 12.92 3.04
C ALA A 616 -5.29 14.09 3.87
N ALA A 617 -5.87 15.28 3.71
CA ALA A 617 -5.39 16.49 4.37
C ALA A 617 -5.73 16.47 5.87
N LEU A 618 -4.79 16.96 6.69
CA LEU A 618 -4.93 17.11 8.14
C LEU A 618 -5.31 18.54 8.54
N GLU A 619 -5.35 19.45 7.56
CA GLU A 619 -5.71 20.85 7.70
C GLU A 619 -6.11 21.38 6.32
N GLU A 620 -6.82 22.50 6.28
CA GLU A 620 -6.99 23.24 5.03
C GLU A 620 -5.66 23.87 4.57
N PRO A 621 -5.46 24.09 3.26
CA PRO A 621 -4.26 24.76 2.77
C PRO A 621 -4.05 26.16 3.37
N VAL A 622 -2.91 26.37 4.02
CA VAL A 622 -2.53 27.63 4.70
C VAL A 622 -1.16 28.13 4.24
N LYS A 623 -0.86 29.40 4.48
CA LYS A 623 0.49 29.94 4.30
C LYS A 623 1.38 29.46 5.44
N ARG A 624 2.56 28.93 5.09
CA ARG A 624 3.49 28.35 6.08
C ARG A 624 4.93 28.69 5.75
N ASP A 625 5.72 28.96 6.78
CA ASP A 625 7.14 29.26 6.62
C ASP A 625 7.89 28.04 6.05
N ALA A 626 8.86 28.29 5.16
CA ALA A 626 9.65 27.27 4.45
C ALA A 626 8.83 26.28 3.59
N ALA A 627 7.57 26.59 3.28
CA ALA A 627 6.82 25.87 2.27
C ALA A 627 7.37 26.14 0.85
N LEU A 628 7.30 25.12 -0.02
CA LEU A 628 7.73 25.26 -1.42
C LEU A 628 6.86 26.21 -2.26
N HIS A 629 5.61 26.43 -1.84
CA HIS A 629 4.61 27.24 -2.53
C HIS A 629 3.84 28.08 -1.51
N GLU A 630 3.06 29.06 -1.98
CA GLU A 630 2.28 29.97 -1.13
C GLU A 630 1.35 29.22 -0.17
N TYR A 631 0.72 28.15 -0.63
CA TYR A 631 -0.17 27.32 0.16
C TYR A 631 0.47 25.97 0.46
N HIS A 632 0.31 25.52 1.70
CA HIS A 632 0.81 24.27 2.22
C HIS A 632 -0.22 23.56 3.10
N CYS A 633 -0.21 22.24 3.11
CA CYS A 633 -0.87 21.44 4.14
C CYS A 633 -0.06 20.20 4.53
N TYR A 634 -0.20 19.78 5.78
CA TYR A 634 0.14 18.42 6.19
C TYR A 634 -0.94 17.45 5.75
N ALA A 635 -0.52 16.27 5.28
CA ALA A 635 -1.45 15.24 4.83
C ALA A 635 -0.93 13.85 5.25
N GLU A 636 -1.82 12.90 5.47
CA GLU A 636 -1.43 11.52 5.71
C GLU A 636 -1.60 10.64 4.46
N PRO A 637 -0.76 9.62 4.25
CA PRO A 637 -0.92 8.68 3.14
C PRO A 637 -2.17 7.81 3.27
N VAL A 638 -2.87 7.59 2.16
CA VAL A 638 -4.08 6.77 2.10
C VAL A 638 -3.81 5.43 1.42
N ILE A 639 -4.27 4.35 2.06
CA ILE A 639 -4.21 2.99 1.52
C ILE A 639 -5.50 2.68 0.77
N GLY A 640 -5.39 2.37 -0.51
CA GLY A 640 -6.50 1.93 -1.35
C GLY A 640 -6.28 0.55 -1.93
N LEU A 641 -7.08 0.21 -2.94
CA LEU A 641 -6.98 -1.04 -3.68
C LEU A 641 -6.76 -0.78 -5.17
N LEU A 642 -5.95 -1.64 -5.78
CA LEU A 642 -5.87 -1.79 -7.22
C LEU A 642 -6.02 -3.26 -7.63
N GLU A 643 -6.24 -3.50 -8.91
CA GLU A 643 -6.31 -4.82 -9.51
C GLU A 643 -5.14 -5.04 -10.47
N CYS A 644 -4.37 -6.11 -10.25
CA CYS A 644 -3.31 -6.54 -11.16
C CYS A 644 -3.91 -7.47 -12.23
N VAL A 645 -4.09 -6.94 -13.44
CA VAL A 645 -4.71 -7.66 -14.57
C VAL A 645 -3.60 -8.17 -15.51
N SER A 646 -3.60 -9.46 -15.86
CA SER A 646 -2.62 -9.99 -16.81
C SER A 646 -2.90 -9.52 -18.23
N ASN A 647 -1.85 -9.45 -19.08
CA ASN A 647 -2.02 -9.01 -20.47
C ASN A 647 -3.01 -9.89 -21.24
N THR A 648 -3.04 -11.20 -20.96
CA THR A 648 -4.02 -12.16 -21.50
C THR A 648 -5.45 -11.76 -21.19
N SER A 649 -5.72 -11.38 -19.94
CA SER A 649 -7.07 -10.96 -19.55
C SER A 649 -7.45 -9.64 -20.22
N VAL A 650 -6.49 -8.71 -20.40
CA VAL A 650 -6.72 -7.46 -21.16
C VAL A 650 -7.05 -7.76 -22.63
N LYS A 651 -6.24 -8.61 -23.27
CA LYS A 651 -6.40 -9.02 -24.66
C LYS A 651 -7.79 -9.60 -24.95
N TYR A 652 -8.27 -10.50 -24.09
CA TYR A 652 -9.59 -11.14 -24.25
C TYR A 652 -10.76 -10.32 -23.70
N ALA A 653 -10.52 -9.35 -22.82
CA ALA A 653 -11.53 -8.40 -22.37
C ALA A 653 -11.90 -7.36 -23.47
N GLY A 654 -10.97 -7.12 -24.39
CA GLY A 654 -11.18 -6.22 -25.53
C GLY A 654 -10.82 -4.76 -25.25
N ALA A 655 -10.76 -3.98 -26.33
CA ALA A 655 -10.28 -2.59 -26.31
C ALA A 655 -11.14 -1.70 -25.41
N LYS A 656 -12.47 -1.82 -25.52
CA LYS A 656 -13.42 -1.01 -24.76
C LYS A 656 -13.18 -1.11 -23.25
N GLN A 657 -12.97 -2.32 -22.75
CA GLN A 657 -12.72 -2.52 -21.33
C GLN A 657 -11.34 -1.98 -20.91
N PHE A 658 -10.31 -2.10 -21.76
CA PHE A 658 -9.00 -1.49 -21.48
C PHE A 658 -9.08 0.03 -21.35
N PHE A 659 -9.61 0.73 -22.36
CA PHE A 659 -9.66 2.19 -22.35
C PHE A 659 -10.56 2.76 -21.26
N HIS A 660 -11.62 2.02 -20.91
CA HIS A 660 -12.47 2.40 -19.80
C HIS A 660 -11.80 2.12 -18.45
N ASP A 661 -11.20 0.95 -18.22
CA ASP A 661 -10.79 0.50 -16.88
C ASP A 661 -9.29 0.69 -16.55
N ALA A 662 -8.38 0.95 -17.50
CA ALA A 662 -6.93 0.93 -17.23
C ALA A 662 -6.33 2.26 -16.75
N PHE A 663 -6.98 3.40 -17.04
CA PHE A 663 -6.38 4.72 -16.89
C PHE A 663 -6.62 5.32 -15.50
N TRP A 664 -5.56 5.90 -14.95
CA TRP A 664 -5.54 6.64 -13.70
C TRP A 664 -5.49 8.14 -13.93
N VAL A 665 -6.11 8.90 -13.03
CA VAL A 665 -5.99 10.37 -12.93
C VAL A 665 -6.00 10.76 -11.46
N MET A 666 -5.29 11.81 -11.08
CA MET A 666 -5.34 12.34 -9.71
C MET A 666 -6.44 13.38 -9.57
N ASP A 667 -7.35 13.15 -8.64
CA ASP A 667 -8.35 14.14 -8.21
C ASP A 667 -7.78 14.91 -7.02
N VAL A 668 -7.41 16.17 -7.25
CA VAL A 668 -6.79 17.04 -6.25
C VAL A 668 -7.84 18.04 -5.74
N LYS A 669 -8.27 17.84 -4.50
CA LYS A 669 -9.15 18.72 -3.74
C LYS A 669 -8.40 19.26 -2.52
N LYS A 670 -8.97 20.29 -1.86
CA LYS A 670 -8.38 20.86 -0.64
C LYS A 670 -8.24 19.82 0.48
N GLU A 671 -9.24 18.95 0.62
CA GLU A 671 -9.31 17.97 1.71
C GLU A 671 -8.64 16.61 1.38
N SER A 672 -8.46 16.31 0.09
CA SER A 672 -7.91 15.02 -0.33
C SER A 672 -7.28 15.10 -1.72
N MET A 673 -6.19 14.35 -1.93
CA MET A 673 -5.55 14.18 -3.22
C MET A 673 -5.44 12.69 -3.53
N LEU A 674 -6.41 12.15 -4.25
CA LEU A 674 -6.55 10.69 -4.46
C LEU A 674 -6.50 10.34 -5.95
N MET A 675 -5.78 9.27 -6.26
CA MET A 675 -5.79 8.61 -7.55
C MET A 675 -7.13 7.92 -7.76
N LYS A 676 -7.79 8.26 -8.86
CA LYS A 676 -9.07 7.70 -9.27
C LYS A 676 -8.96 7.14 -10.68
N LYS A 677 -9.97 6.34 -11.00
CA LYS A 677 -10.20 5.91 -12.37
C LYS A 677 -10.50 7.12 -13.25
N SER A 678 -9.79 7.25 -14.36
CA SER A 678 -10.07 8.32 -15.30
C SER A 678 -11.31 8.00 -16.15
N LYS A 679 -12.16 9.00 -16.36
CA LYS A 679 -13.33 8.89 -17.25
C LYS A 679 -12.86 8.93 -18.71
N PHE A 680 -13.64 8.35 -19.62
CA PHE A 680 -13.32 8.39 -21.05
C PHE A 680 -13.66 9.76 -21.67
N GLU A 681 -14.76 10.37 -21.24
CA GLU A 681 -15.23 11.69 -21.67
C GLU A 681 -14.49 12.81 -20.94
N TYR A 682 -14.17 13.89 -21.68
CA TYR A 682 -13.61 15.13 -21.16
C TYR A 682 -14.72 16.20 -21.14
N GLU A 683 -15.19 16.57 -19.94
CA GLU A 683 -16.04 17.75 -19.69
C GLU A 683 -15.33 18.70 -18.74
#